data_AF-A0A948E834-F1
#
_entry.id   AF-A0A948E834-F1
#
_cell.length_a   1.000
_cell.length_b   1.000
_cell.length_c   1.000
_cell.angle_alpha   90.00
_cell.angle_beta   90.00
_cell.angle_gamma   90.00
#
_symmetry.space_group_name_H-M   'P 1'
#
loop_
_entity.id
_entity.type
_entity.pdbx_description
1 polymer ?
#
loop_
_entity_poly.entity_id
_entity_poly.type
_entity_poly.pdbx_seq_one_letter_code
_entity_poly.pdbx_strand_id
1 'polypeptide(L)'
;MIRTILSISCGIILGVLALSVAAAPEKKERHKPITRLAFLVGANNGGQGRVRLLYSHTDTRAVSKVFQELGGITPGNTHLLLDPSRGDFLRKSTALASTIAALRGSGRQVQVIFYYSGHSDETGLLLGGERLTYKELRKNLKDLKGDVTIAILDSCSSGAVTRAKGGRFVPSFLNSQQDVTRGEVFLTSSSASEAAQESDTIKGSYFTHYMISGLRGAADTSNDQRVTIGEAYQYAFARTLKRTESSQSGPQHPNYAFRLVGSGDLVITELKKTRSKLIIPKAVIGRILVRDSQGNLVSEVEKFGKMPLHIALAPGVYQVTFITGKLVRRGQVVLGRVRVTMFDVNRLRRASTEGARGKGPQDSPVTLVPASLSLFPFMSVNRGFGGRVVNLFSLNLLYEQAWSLSGLEISGLGVLRSGSVRGIQIAGLFNYNEGPTTGLQIGGLLSGTDRDYKGIQIGGVGSVAMGNTTGLQIGGVLDFTLGHLRGAQIAGLANVAGNGGKGLQIGGVTNISGANFTGLQIAGVANITAGDMKGLQISGVFNSARDVTGLQLGVVNVARNVRGMQLGVVNVADRSSWSLGLVNIIKNGRYLLGVNTDTARGLNLEFKHGGDYWHTIYSVGTYLNDSTYRGTLRTGAGFGAHIPLNPQLSVDLDALTYQKDVTRSETPSGT
;
A
#
# COMPACT_ATOMS: atom_id res chain seq x y z
N MET A 1 -23.81 -9.01 -15.02
CA MET A 1 -24.61 -8.04 -14.23
C MET A 1 -24.22 -8.05 -12.75
N ILE A 2 -24.37 -9.15 -11.98
CA ILE A 2 -24.02 -9.20 -10.54
C ILE A 2 -22.50 -9.09 -10.27
N ARG A 3 -21.62 -9.69 -11.09
CA ARG A 3 -20.16 -9.42 -11.05
C ARG A 3 -19.81 -7.94 -11.28
N THR A 4 -20.60 -7.27 -12.11
CA THR A 4 -20.46 -5.84 -12.42
C THR A 4 -20.95 -4.99 -11.24
N ILE A 5 -22.06 -5.37 -10.61
CA ILE A 5 -22.61 -4.69 -9.43
C ILE A 5 -21.73 -4.90 -8.18
N LEU A 6 -21.19 -6.09 -7.92
CA LEU A 6 -20.24 -6.31 -6.79
C LEU A 6 -18.91 -5.56 -6.99
N SER A 7 -18.42 -5.45 -8.24
CA SER A 7 -17.21 -4.67 -8.56
C SER A 7 -17.47 -3.16 -8.47
N ILE A 8 -18.65 -2.72 -8.90
CA ILE A 8 -19.11 -1.33 -8.80
C ILE A 8 -19.44 -0.95 -7.35
N SER A 9 -19.94 -1.85 -6.50
CA SER A 9 -20.23 -1.57 -5.09
C SER A 9 -18.96 -1.34 -4.27
N CYS A 10 -17.90 -2.11 -4.58
CA CYS A 10 -16.57 -1.91 -4.01
C CYS A 10 -15.91 -0.62 -4.54
N GLY A 11 -16.17 -0.26 -5.80
CA GLY A 11 -15.71 1.00 -6.41
C GLY A 11 -16.49 2.25 -6.01
N ILE A 12 -17.80 2.16 -5.74
CA ILE A 12 -18.66 3.30 -5.38
C ILE A 12 -18.40 3.76 -3.94
N ILE A 13 -18.07 2.85 -3.02
CA ILE A 13 -17.72 3.25 -1.64
C ILE A 13 -16.31 3.86 -1.57
N LEU A 14 -15.37 3.41 -2.41
CA LEU A 14 -14.11 4.12 -2.64
C LEU A 14 -14.33 5.48 -3.36
N GLY A 15 -15.37 5.58 -4.20
CA GLY A 15 -15.74 6.81 -4.91
C GLY A 15 -16.46 7.85 -4.05
N VAL A 16 -17.26 7.45 -3.05
CA VAL A 16 -18.00 8.38 -2.17
C VAL A 16 -17.06 9.12 -1.19
N LEU A 17 -15.85 8.62 -0.96
CA LEU A 17 -14.77 9.38 -0.30
C LEU A 17 -14.02 10.36 -1.24
N ALA A 18 -14.32 10.34 -2.54
CA ALA A 18 -13.57 11.08 -3.58
C ALA A 18 -14.40 12.06 -4.44
N LEU A 19 -15.69 12.27 -4.15
CA LEU A 19 -16.58 13.08 -5.01
C LEU A 19 -16.80 14.50 -4.47
N SER A 20 -15.83 15.37 -4.74
CA SER A 20 -16.06 16.82 -4.86
C SER A 20 -15.11 17.48 -5.87
N VAL A 21 -14.97 16.93 -7.08
CA VAL A 21 -14.52 17.72 -8.26
C VAL A 21 -15.17 17.16 -9.53
N ALA A 22 -15.98 17.98 -10.20
CA ALA A 22 -16.57 17.66 -11.49
C ALA A 22 -15.52 17.75 -12.62
N ALA A 23 -15.44 16.74 -13.49
CA ALA A 23 -14.51 16.70 -14.62
C ALA A 23 -15.20 17.08 -15.94
N ALA A 24 -14.59 18.01 -16.67
CA ALA A 24 -14.90 18.38 -18.05
C ALA A 24 -14.20 17.41 -19.05
N PRO A 25 -14.63 17.34 -20.33
CA PRO A 25 -14.12 16.33 -21.26
C PRO A 25 -12.68 16.63 -21.74
N GLU A 26 -11.83 15.60 -21.72
CA GLU A 26 -10.39 15.70 -21.96
C GLU A 26 -10.03 15.54 -23.46
N LYS A 27 -9.26 16.49 -24.01
CA LYS A 27 -8.61 16.37 -25.33
C LYS A 27 -7.36 15.49 -25.20
N LYS A 28 -7.26 14.42 -26.01
CA LYS A 28 -6.06 13.57 -26.12
C LYS A 28 -4.87 14.37 -26.69
N GLU A 29 -3.94 14.79 -25.85
CA GLU A 29 -2.62 15.26 -26.29
C GLU A 29 -1.74 14.07 -26.73
N ARG A 30 -0.98 14.25 -27.83
CA ARG A 30 0.00 13.26 -28.30
C ARG A 30 1.27 13.33 -27.44
N HIS A 31 1.64 12.21 -26.81
CA HIS A 31 2.85 12.08 -25.98
C HIS A 31 4.15 12.26 -26.79
N LYS A 32 5.06 13.11 -26.31
CA LYS A 32 6.40 13.31 -26.91
C LYS A 32 7.35 12.17 -26.50
N PRO A 33 8.18 11.62 -27.40
CA PRO A 33 9.17 10.59 -27.05
C PRO A 33 10.24 11.15 -26.10
N ILE A 34 10.58 10.37 -25.07
CA ILE A 34 11.54 10.75 -24.03
C ILE A 34 12.98 10.49 -24.49
N THR A 35 13.89 11.42 -24.22
CA THR A 35 15.35 11.23 -24.23
C THR A 35 15.90 11.45 -22.84
N ARG A 36 16.68 10.49 -22.34
CA ARG A 36 17.37 10.61 -21.06
C ARG A 36 18.86 10.87 -21.27
N LEU A 37 19.41 11.81 -20.50
CA LEU A 37 20.84 12.13 -20.41
C LEU A 37 21.31 11.84 -18.99
N ALA A 38 22.46 11.18 -18.84
CA ALA A 38 23.09 10.95 -17.54
C ALA A 38 24.35 11.81 -17.39
N PHE A 39 24.41 12.62 -16.35
CA PHE A 39 25.60 13.34 -15.92
C PHE A 39 26.05 12.81 -14.56
N LEU A 40 27.10 11.98 -14.56
CA LEU A 40 27.49 11.17 -13.42
C LEU A 40 28.90 11.57 -12.97
N VAL A 41 29.06 11.86 -11.68
CA VAL A 41 30.32 12.34 -11.10
C VAL A 41 30.68 11.46 -9.91
N GLY A 42 31.89 10.89 -9.91
CA GLY A 42 32.45 10.17 -8.76
C GLY A 42 33.75 10.84 -8.33
N ALA A 43 33.86 11.30 -7.08
CA ALA A 43 35.04 11.98 -6.56
C ALA A 43 35.52 11.33 -5.26
N ASN A 44 36.56 10.50 -5.36
CA ASN A 44 37.23 9.89 -4.22
C ASN A 44 38.12 10.91 -3.47
N ASN A 45 38.66 11.90 -4.19
CA ASN A 45 39.55 12.92 -3.61
C ASN A 45 38.77 14.18 -3.16
N GLY A 46 38.66 14.40 -1.86
CA GLY A 46 38.00 15.56 -1.25
C GLY A 46 38.88 16.80 -1.05
N GLY A 47 40.17 16.75 -1.41
CA GLY A 47 41.14 17.83 -1.18
C GLY A 47 42.00 17.66 0.07
N GLN A 48 42.82 18.67 0.37
CA GLN A 48 43.77 18.62 1.49
C GLN A 48 43.06 18.46 2.84
N GLY A 49 43.61 17.59 3.70
CA GLY A 49 43.08 17.33 5.05
C GLY A 49 41.91 16.33 5.11
N ARG A 50 41.53 15.69 3.99
CA ARG A 50 40.46 14.68 3.96
C ARG A 50 40.99 13.31 3.51
N VAL A 51 40.48 12.26 4.15
CA VAL A 51 40.78 10.87 3.78
C VAL A 51 40.15 10.58 2.42
N ARG A 52 40.89 9.95 1.52
CA ARG A 52 40.39 9.55 0.20
C ARG A 52 39.34 8.44 0.35
N LEU A 53 38.16 8.63 -0.26
CA LEU A 53 37.12 7.59 -0.29
C LEU A 53 37.54 6.41 -1.15
N LEU A 54 37.01 5.24 -0.82
CA LEU A 54 37.35 4.00 -1.52
C LEU A 54 36.40 3.70 -2.68
N TYR A 55 35.11 4.05 -2.55
CA TYR A 55 34.07 3.48 -3.41
C TYR A 55 33.25 4.45 -4.28
N SER A 56 33.50 5.76 -4.24
CA SER A 56 32.70 6.70 -5.07
C SER A 56 32.83 6.42 -6.56
N HIS A 57 34.00 5.98 -7.03
CA HIS A 57 34.18 5.57 -8.43
C HIS A 57 33.37 4.33 -8.80
N THR A 58 33.35 3.32 -7.93
CA THR A 58 32.62 2.07 -8.17
C THR A 58 31.11 2.30 -8.15
N ASP A 59 30.64 3.13 -7.23
CA ASP A 59 29.24 3.54 -7.10
C ASP A 59 28.76 4.29 -8.36
N THR A 60 29.49 5.31 -8.81
CA THR A 60 29.16 6.06 -10.02
C THR A 60 29.12 5.18 -11.27
N ARG A 61 30.05 4.22 -11.39
CA ARG A 61 30.05 3.25 -12.50
C ARG A 61 28.86 2.28 -12.42
N ALA A 62 28.51 1.83 -11.22
CA ALA A 62 27.39 0.90 -11.03
C ALA A 62 26.04 1.57 -11.34
N VAL A 63 25.86 2.83 -10.92
CA VAL A 63 24.69 3.66 -11.29
C VAL A 63 24.63 3.89 -12.80
N SER A 64 25.77 4.23 -13.42
CA SER A 64 25.86 4.38 -14.88
C SER A 64 25.38 3.13 -15.61
N LYS A 65 25.83 1.95 -15.16
CA LYS A 65 25.48 0.67 -15.75
C LYS A 65 23.99 0.37 -15.63
N VAL A 66 23.37 0.62 -14.47
CA VAL A 66 21.93 0.40 -14.27
C VAL A 66 21.09 1.30 -15.19
N PHE A 67 21.46 2.57 -15.34
CA PHE A 67 20.71 3.47 -16.22
C PHE A 67 20.87 3.14 -17.71
N GLN A 68 22.03 2.63 -18.10
CA GLN A 68 22.23 2.11 -19.46
C GLN A 68 21.42 0.83 -19.71
N GLU A 69 21.37 -0.08 -18.73
CA GLU A 69 20.66 -1.36 -18.84
C GLU A 69 19.13 -1.21 -18.78
N LEU A 70 18.62 -0.40 -17.85
CA LEU A 70 17.21 -0.37 -17.46
C LEU A 70 16.56 1.02 -17.58
N GLY A 71 17.37 2.08 -17.55
CA GLY A 71 16.92 3.47 -17.64
C GLY A 71 16.74 3.97 -19.07
N GLY A 72 17.19 3.22 -20.08
CA GLY A 72 17.11 3.60 -21.49
C GLY A 72 18.05 4.74 -21.88
N ILE A 73 19.16 4.90 -21.16
CA ILE A 73 20.21 5.88 -21.48
C ILE A 73 21.24 5.21 -22.38
N THR A 74 21.52 5.79 -23.55
CA THR A 74 22.55 5.24 -24.45
C THR A 74 23.95 5.63 -23.98
N PRO A 75 25.00 4.91 -24.39
CA PRO A 75 26.39 5.29 -24.09
C PRO A 75 26.73 6.71 -24.55
N GLY A 76 26.21 7.16 -25.70
CA GLY A 76 26.40 8.53 -26.20
C GLY A 76 25.72 9.62 -25.36
N ASN A 77 24.70 9.26 -24.58
CA ASN A 77 23.99 10.12 -23.65
C ASN A 77 24.49 9.98 -22.20
N THR A 78 25.59 9.25 -22.00
CA THR A 78 26.18 8.99 -20.68
C THR A 78 27.47 9.79 -20.53
N HIS A 79 27.49 10.71 -19.58
CA HIS A 79 28.60 11.62 -19.32
C HIS A 79 29.16 11.37 -17.92
N LEU A 80 30.19 10.52 -17.86
CA LEU A 80 30.85 10.11 -16.61
C LEU A 80 32.13 10.91 -16.38
N LEU A 81 32.27 11.52 -15.20
CA LEU A 81 33.49 12.17 -14.73
C LEU A 81 33.96 11.50 -13.44
N LEU A 82 35.25 11.16 -13.35
CA LEU A 82 35.87 10.57 -12.16
C LEU A 82 37.01 11.46 -11.68
N ASP A 83 36.98 11.81 -10.39
CA ASP A 83 37.83 12.82 -9.75
C ASP A 83 37.95 14.14 -10.56
N PRO A 84 36.83 14.74 -11.05
CA PRO A 84 36.92 15.98 -11.82
C PRO A 84 37.32 17.18 -10.96
N SER A 85 37.94 18.19 -11.59
CA SER A 85 38.02 19.54 -11.02
C SER A 85 36.68 20.28 -11.12
N ARG A 86 36.54 21.43 -10.44
CA ARG A 86 35.38 22.33 -10.62
C ARG A 86 35.30 22.80 -12.07
N GLY A 87 36.44 23.07 -12.70
CA GLY A 87 36.53 23.45 -14.11
C GLY A 87 36.01 22.37 -15.06
N ASP A 88 36.35 21.10 -14.83
CA ASP A 88 35.86 19.97 -15.61
C ASP A 88 34.34 19.82 -15.51
N PHE A 89 33.80 19.94 -14.29
CA PHE A 89 32.37 19.92 -14.04
C PHE A 89 31.65 21.01 -14.82
N LEU A 90 32.11 22.26 -14.72
CA LEU A 90 31.48 23.40 -15.39
C LEU A 90 31.57 23.29 -16.92
N ARG A 91 32.73 22.89 -17.47
CA ARG A 91 32.88 22.65 -18.91
C ARG A 91 31.90 21.59 -19.42
N LYS A 92 31.75 20.47 -18.69
CA LYS A 92 30.83 19.41 -19.07
C LYS A 92 29.36 19.85 -18.96
N SER A 93 29.01 20.56 -17.88
CA SER A 93 27.68 21.14 -17.67
C SER A 93 27.29 22.08 -18.82
N THR A 94 28.17 22.99 -19.21
CA THR A 94 27.95 23.90 -20.34
C THR A 94 27.82 23.16 -21.67
N ALA A 95 28.67 22.16 -21.92
CA ALA A 95 28.56 21.33 -23.12
C ALA A 95 27.19 20.63 -23.17
N LEU A 96 26.71 20.07 -22.06
CA LEU A 96 25.38 19.45 -21.98
C LEU A 96 24.26 20.45 -22.23
N ALA A 97 24.30 21.62 -21.60
CA ALA A 97 23.31 22.67 -21.79
C ALA A 97 23.17 23.07 -23.27
N SER A 98 24.27 23.09 -24.03
CA SER A 98 24.25 23.40 -25.47
C SER A 98 23.54 22.33 -26.33
N THR A 99 23.54 21.06 -25.91
CA THR A 99 22.92 19.96 -26.66
C THR A 99 21.41 19.82 -26.44
N ILE A 100 20.92 20.22 -25.26
CA ILE A 100 19.54 19.95 -24.83
C ILE A 100 18.52 20.73 -25.69
N ALA A 101 18.84 21.95 -26.11
CA ALA A 101 17.92 22.73 -26.95
C ALA A 101 17.66 22.07 -28.31
N ALA A 102 18.67 21.48 -28.95
CA ALA A 102 18.52 20.74 -30.20
C ALA A 102 17.66 19.48 -30.02
N LEU A 103 17.88 18.73 -28.93
CA LEU A 103 17.06 17.56 -28.60
C LEU A 103 15.57 17.93 -28.38
N ARG A 104 15.31 19.03 -27.68
CA ARG A 104 13.94 19.53 -27.47
C ARG A 104 13.32 20.06 -28.77
N GLY A 105 14.11 20.72 -29.61
CA GLY A 105 13.72 21.19 -30.94
C GLY A 105 13.28 20.05 -31.87
N SER A 106 13.82 18.85 -31.69
CA SER A 106 13.39 17.63 -32.40
C SER A 106 12.07 17.02 -31.88
N GLY A 107 11.32 17.75 -31.05
CA GLY A 107 10.02 17.32 -30.53
C GLY A 107 10.11 16.30 -29.37
N ARG A 108 11.29 16.12 -28.78
CA ARG A 108 11.53 15.14 -27.70
C ARG A 108 11.41 15.79 -26.32
N GLN A 109 10.94 15.03 -25.33
CA GLN A 109 11.00 15.43 -23.93
C GLN A 109 12.37 15.01 -23.37
N VAL A 110 13.12 15.94 -22.78
CA VAL A 110 14.48 15.66 -22.27
C VAL A 110 14.46 15.53 -20.75
N GLN A 111 14.90 14.38 -20.24
CA GLN A 111 15.12 14.14 -18.82
C GLN A 111 16.62 14.08 -18.53
N VAL A 112 17.08 14.84 -17.55
CA VAL A 112 18.48 14.84 -17.10
C VAL A 112 18.58 14.13 -15.77
N ILE A 113 19.46 13.14 -15.67
CA ILE A 113 19.78 12.45 -14.42
C ILE A 113 21.20 12.85 -14.03
N PHE A 114 21.31 13.66 -12.99
CA PHE A 114 22.56 14.00 -12.33
C PHE A 114 22.79 13.06 -11.15
N TYR A 115 23.97 12.46 -11.06
CA TYR A 115 24.39 11.66 -9.92
C TYR A 115 25.76 12.12 -9.45
N TYR A 116 25.92 12.30 -8.14
CA TYR A 116 27.19 12.61 -7.51
C TYR A 116 27.46 11.62 -6.39
N SER A 117 28.66 11.03 -6.35
CA SER A 117 29.18 10.34 -5.16
C SER A 117 30.55 10.90 -4.83
N GLY A 118 30.76 11.29 -3.57
CA GLY A 118 32.03 11.87 -3.13
C GLY A 118 31.90 12.70 -1.87
N HIS A 119 32.91 13.53 -1.58
CA HIS A 119 32.86 14.39 -0.41
C HIS A 119 31.97 15.63 -0.63
N SER A 120 31.30 16.06 0.44
CA SER A 120 30.65 17.36 0.53
C SER A 120 30.62 17.82 1.97
N ASP A 121 30.20 19.06 2.17
CA ASP A 121 29.87 19.61 3.48
C ASP A 121 28.60 20.46 3.39
N GLU A 122 28.35 21.29 4.40
CA GLU A 122 27.15 22.13 4.53
C GLU A 122 26.98 23.16 3.41
N THR A 123 28.04 23.51 2.68
CA THR A 123 28.00 24.60 1.70
C THR A 123 28.21 24.14 0.26
N GLY A 124 28.75 22.93 0.02
CA GLY A 124 28.87 22.41 -1.35
C GLY A 124 29.55 21.04 -1.50
N LEU A 125 29.69 20.63 -2.77
CA LEU A 125 30.44 19.45 -3.19
C LEU A 125 31.93 19.77 -3.25
N LEU A 126 32.78 18.79 -2.93
CA LEU A 126 34.24 18.93 -2.93
C LEU A 126 34.85 18.11 -4.07
N LEU A 127 35.50 18.81 -5.00
CA LEU A 127 36.02 18.29 -6.25
C LEU A 127 37.54 18.49 -6.29
N GLY A 128 38.31 17.51 -5.80
CA GLY A 128 39.78 17.52 -5.91
C GLY A 128 40.48 18.69 -5.20
N GLY A 129 39.86 19.30 -4.20
CA GLY A 129 40.36 20.49 -3.49
C GLY A 129 39.60 21.78 -3.78
N GLU A 130 38.78 21.79 -4.83
CA GLU A 130 37.91 22.92 -5.16
C GLU A 130 36.48 22.67 -4.68
N ARG A 131 35.73 23.75 -4.47
CA ARG A 131 34.35 23.69 -3.95
C ARG A 131 33.35 24.12 -5.01
N LEU A 132 32.33 23.30 -5.24
CA LEU A 132 31.14 23.66 -6.00
C LEU A 132 29.98 23.87 -5.02
N THR A 133 29.58 25.13 -4.81
CA THR A 133 28.53 25.44 -3.83
C THR A 133 27.18 24.87 -4.24
N TYR A 134 26.29 24.57 -3.28
CA TYR A 134 24.93 24.09 -3.60
C TYR A 134 24.12 25.08 -4.43
N LYS A 135 24.38 26.39 -4.29
CA LYS A 135 23.78 27.45 -5.11
C LYS A 135 24.24 27.34 -6.56
N GLU A 136 25.54 27.15 -6.78
CA GLU A 136 26.09 26.95 -8.12
C GLU A 136 25.63 25.64 -8.73
N LEU A 137 25.61 24.55 -7.97
CA LEU A 137 25.11 23.26 -8.43
C LEU A 137 23.66 23.36 -8.91
N ARG A 138 22.76 23.92 -8.08
CA ARG A 138 21.35 24.12 -8.43
C ARG A 138 21.21 25.00 -9.67
N LYS A 139 21.97 26.10 -9.75
CA LYS A 139 21.97 26.97 -10.93
C LYS A 139 22.41 26.20 -12.19
N ASN A 140 23.51 25.47 -12.13
CA ASN A 140 24.01 24.68 -13.25
C ASN A 140 22.99 23.64 -13.73
N LEU A 141 22.41 22.87 -12.80
CA LEU A 141 21.41 21.84 -13.13
C LEU A 141 20.13 22.44 -13.73
N LYS A 142 19.73 23.63 -13.26
CA LYS A 142 18.60 24.38 -13.84
C LYS A 142 18.93 24.93 -15.23
N ASP A 143 20.15 25.42 -15.43
CA ASP A 143 20.64 25.99 -16.68
C ASP A 143 20.79 24.91 -17.80
N LEU A 144 20.79 23.62 -17.45
CA LEU A 144 20.69 22.53 -18.43
C LEU A 144 19.36 22.57 -19.22
N LYS A 145 18.30 23.19 -18.67
CA LYS A 145 16.99 23.36 -19.33
C LYS A 145 16.35 22.05 -19.82
N GLY A 146 16.58 20.95 -19.09
CA GLY A 146 15.80 19.72 -19.25
C GLY A 146 14.32 19.95 -18.90
N ASP A 147 13.42 19.14 -19.46
CA ASP A 147 12.02 19.16 -19.04
C ASP A 147 11.89 18.62 -17.62
N VAL A 148 12.60 17.53 -17.29
CA VAL A 148 12.72 17.00 -15.92
C VAL A 148 14.20 16.83 -15.55
N THR A 149 14.61 17.36 -14.40
CA THR A 149 15.97 17.18 -13.87
C THR A 149 15.93 16.43 -12.55
N ILE A 150 16.63 15.30 -12.47
CA ILE A 150 16.71 14.43 -11.29
C ILE A 150 18.15 14.49 -10.79
N ALA A 151 18.37 14.94 -9.56
CA ALA A 151 19.68 15.01 -8.92
C ALA A 151 19.74 14.03 -7.75
N ILE A 152 20.70 13.12 -7.77
CA ILE A 152 20.94 12.12 -6.73
C ILE A 152 22.32 12.40 -6.15
N LEU A 153 22.38 12.84 -4.90
CA LEU A 153 23.62 13.20 -4.22
C LEU A 153 23.92 12.18 -3.13
N ASP A 154 25.00 11.43 -3.31
CA ASP A 154 25.51 10.47 -2.35
C ASP A 154 26.76 11.02 -1.64
N SER A 155 26.52 11.91 -0.68
CA SER A 155 27.57 12.64 0.03
C SER A 155 27.10 13.22 1.35
N CYS A 156 27.99 13.41 2.33
CA CYS A 156 27.65 13.91 3.67
C CYS A 156 27.06 15.33 3.66
N SER A 157 26.11 15.62 4.54
CA SER A 157 25.47 16.95 4.63
C SER A 157 24.77 17.44 3.36
N SER A 158 24.56 16.56 2.37
CA SER A 158 23.92 16.90 1.10
C SER A 158 22.46 17.32 1.26
N GLY A 159 21.80 16.96 2.36
CA GLY A 159 20.48 17.47 2.73
C GLY A 159 20.39 18.99 2.91
N ALA A 160 21.51 19.71 3.03
CA ALA A 160 21.51 21.18 2.96
C ALA A 160 21.04 21.68 1.58
N VAL A 161 21.24 20.89 0.52
CA VAL A 161 20.72 21.19 -0.81
C VAL A 161 19.19 21.15 -0.86
N THR A 162 18.46 20.46 0.04
CA THR A 162 17.00 20.31 -0.06
C THR A 162 16.21 21.30 0.82
N ARG A 163 16.85 21.97 1.80
CA ARG A 163 16.19 22.86 2.80
C ARG A 163 15.50 24.12 2.25
N ALA A 164 15.71 24.50 0.99
CA ALA A 164 15.13 25.73 0.44
C ALA A 164 13.71 25.51 -0.12
N LYS A 165 12.69 25.98 0.63
CA LYS A 165 11.26 26.20 0.29
C LYS A 165 10.38 24.97 -0.03
N GLY A 166 9.29 24.88 0.73
CA GLY A 166 8.33 23.79 0.82
C GLY A 166 7.57 23.47 -0.47
N GLY A 167 7.54 22.19 -0.79
CA GLY A 167 6.62 21.56 -1.71
C GLY A 167 6.15 20.27 -1.07
N ARG A 168 4.84 20.06 -0.99
CA ARG A 168 4.21 18.87 -0.41
C ARG A 168 3.88 17.93 -1.55
N PHE A 169 4.42 16.71 -1.54
CA PHE A 169 3.99 15.66 -2.46
C PHE A 169 2.58 15.21 -2.06
N VAL A 170 1.65 15.20 -3.01
CA VAL A 170 0.33 14.62 -2.87
C VAL A 170 0.35 13.31 -3.67
N PRO A 171 0.06 12.15 -3.06
CA PRO A 171 -0.05 10.90 -3.82
C PRO A 171 -1.14 11.04 -4.89
N SER A 172 -0.82 10.63 -6.11
CA SER A 172 -1.81 10.57 -7.19
C SER A 172 -2.80 9.44 -6.88
N PHE A 173 -4.06 9.79 -6.69
CA PHE A 173 -5.15 8.82 -6.63
C PHE A 173 -5.44 8.31 -8.05
N LEU A 174 -5.30 6.99 -8.21
CA LEU A 174 -5.90 6.14 -9.25
C LEU A 174 -6.18 6.83 -10.60
N ASN A 175 -5.13 7.05 -11.39
CA ASN A 175 -5.19 6.98 -12.86
C ASN A 175 -3.77 6.84 -13.43
N SER A 176 -3.40 5.62 -13.78
CA SER A 176 -2.13 5.31 -14.45
C SER A 176 -2.23 5.68 -15.94
N GLN A 177 -2.00 6.94 -16.32
CA GLN A 177 -1.57 7.34 -17.69
C GLN A 177 -1.40 8.86 -17.92
N GLN A 178 -0.81 9.62 -17.00
CA GLN A 178 -0.35 10.97 -17.33
C GLN A 178 1.13 11.15 -16.97
N ASP A 179 1.94 11.59 -17.94
CA ASP A 179 3.39 11.73 -17.76
C ASP A 179 3.71 13.01 -16.96
N VAL A 180 4.75 12.95 -16.13
CA VAL A 180 5.36 14.16 -15.57
C VAL A 180 5.87 15.02 -16.71
N THR A 181 5.33 16.23 -16.85
CA THR A 181 5.63 17.09 -18.01
C THR A 181 6.86 17.94 -17.76
N ARG A 182 7.03 18.47 -16.53
CA ARG A 182 8.19 19.28 -16.13
C ARG A 182 8.51 19.14 -14.63
N GLY A 183 9.77 19.35 -14.24
CA GLY A 183 10.10 19.51 -12.82
C GLY A 183 11.54 19.19 -12.39
N GLU A 184 11.78 19.33 -11.09
CA GLU A 184 13.07 19.04 -10.45
C GLU A 184 12.88 18.03 -9.31
N VAL A 185 13.80 17.08 -9.20
CA VAL A 185 13.86 16.10 -8.11
C VAL A 185 15.25 16.14 -7.51
N PHE A 186 15.37 16.26 -6.19
CA PHE A 186 16.62 16.11 -5.47
C PHE A 186 16.48 14.97 -4.46
N LEU A 187 17.38 13.99 -4.52
CA LEU A 187 17.52 12.91 -3.56
C LEU A 187 18.91 13.00 -2.93
N THR A 188 19.01 12.87 -1.61
CA THR A 188 20.28 12.95 -0.89
C THR A 188 20.47 11.71 -0.02
N SER A 189 21.70 11.20 0.09
CA SER A 189 21.97 10.00 0.87
C SER A 189 21.90 10.23 2.38
N SER A 190 22.02 11.48 2.86
CA SER A 190 21.87 11.83 4.27
C SER A 190 21.17 13.17 4.48
N SER A 191 20.76 13.46 5.72
CA SER A 191 20.29 14.77 6.14
C SER A 191 21.42 15.80 6.21
N ALA A 192 21.11 17.07 6.42
CA ALA A 192 22.11 18.14 6.41
C ALA A 192 23.13 18.04 7.57
N SER A 193 22.77 17.34 8.65
CA SER A 193 23.58 17.15 9.86
C SER A 193 24.01 15.69 10.06
N GLU A 194 23.88 14.85 9.04
CA GLU A 194 24.21 13.42 9.09
C GLU A 194 25.29 13.04 8.07
N ALA A 195 26.13 12.09 8.48
CA ALA A 195 27.15 11.51 7.62
C ALA A 195 26.54 10.48 6.65
N ALA A 196 27.01 10.50 5.40
CA ALA A 196 26.82 9.41 4.46
C ALA A 196 27.93 8.37 4.66
N GLN A 197 27.59 7.08 4.57
CA GLN A 197 28.50 5.98 4.94
C GLN A 197 28.82 5.04 3.77
N GLU A 198 30.06 4.57 3.72
CA GLU A 198 30.54 3.50 2.83
C GLU A 198 30.92 2.23 3.60
N SER A 199 30.89 1.07 2.93
CA SER A 199 31.16 -0.22 3.56
C SER A 199 32.01 -1.15 2.70
N ASP A 200 33.08 -1.69 3.29
CA ASP A 200 33.95 -2.68 2.66
C ASP A 200 33.25 -4.01 2.35
N THR A 201 32.20 -4.34 3.12
CA THR A 201 31.43 -5.58 2.93
C THR A 201 30.57 -5.53 1.66
N ILE A 202 30.03 -4.35 1.35
CA ILE A 202 29.23 -4.11 0.13
C ILE A 202 30.06 -3.51 -1.00
N LYS A 203 31.28 -3.02 -0.72
CA LYS A 203 32.19 -2.30 -1.62
C LYS A 203 31.54 -1.07 -2.28
N GLY A 204 30.86 -0.27 -1.48
CA GLY A 204 30.04 0.86 -1.94
C GLY A 204 29.40 1.63 -0.79
N SER A 205 28.69 2.71 -1.11
CA SER A 205 27.82 3.38 -0.15
C SER A 205 26.53 2.61 0.09
N TYR A 206 26.00 2.70 1.31
CA TYR A 206 24.73 2.02 1.64
C TYR A 206 23.57 2.53 0.79
N PHE A 207 23.45 3.86 0.65
CA PHE A 207 22.38 4.47 -0.13
C PHE A 207 22.43 4.09 -1.60
N THR A 208 23.60 4.22 -2.23
CA THR A 208 23.76 3.89 -3.65
C THR A 208 23.53 2.40 -3.90
N HIS A 209 24.04 1.53 -3.02
CA HIS A 209 23.83 0.09 -3.12
C HIS A 209 22.34 -0.29 -3.13
N TYR A 210 21.55 0.25 -2.19
CA TYR A 210 20.13 -0.05 -2.10
C TYR A 210 19.30 0.66 -3.18
N MET A 211 19.70 1.86 -3.61
CA MET A 211 19.13 2.51 -4.78
C MET A 211 19.30 1.64 -6.04
N ILE A 212 20.51 1.11 -6.29
CA ILE A 212 20.78 0.19 -7.39
C ILE A 212 19.92 -1.07 -7.30
N SER A 213 19.82 -1.68 -6.11
CA SER A 213 18.96 -2.85 -5.91
C SER A 213 17.49 -2.53 -6.20
N GLY A 214 17.02 -1.36 -5.76
CA GLY A 214 15.68 -0.84 -6.03
C GLY A 214 15.41 -0.68 -7.53
N LEU A 215 16.29 0.02 -8.24
CA LEU A 215 16.24 0.26 -9.69
C LEU A 215 16.31 -1.05 -10.52
N ARG A 216 16.90 -2.12 -9.97
CA ARG A 216 16.89 -3.45 -10.58
C ARG A 216 15.60 -4.23 -10.36
N GLY A 217 14.65 -3.68 -9.60
CA GLY A 217 13.32 -4.23 -9.39
C GLY A 217 13.00 -4.61 -7.95
N ALA A 218 13.93 -4.48 -7.00
CA ALA A 218 13.63 -4.71 -5.59
C ALA A 218 12.61 -3.71 -5.01
N ALA A 219 12.47 -2.55 -5.65
CA ALA A 219 11.54 -1.49 -5.29
C ALA A 219 10.19 -1.56 -6.00
N ASP A 220 9.98 -2.50 -6.94
CA ASP A 220 8.73 -2.66 -7.69
C ASP A 220 7.62 -3.23 -6.77
N THR A 221 7.04 -2.34 -5.96
CA THR A 221 5.99 -2.70 -4.99
C THR A 221 4.63 -2.89 -5.65
N SER A 222 4.40 -2.17 -6.76
CA SER A 222 3.19 -2.28 -7.58
C SER A 222 3.16 -3.54 -8.47
N ASN A 223 4.32 -4.18 -8.68
CA ASN A 223 4.52 -5.36 -9.53
C ASN A 223 4.09 -5.12 -10.99
N ASP A 224 4.27 -3.89 -11.48
CA ASP A 224 3.98 -3.48 -12.86
C ASP A 224 5.22 -3.56 -13.78
N GLN A 225 6.36 -4.02 -13.24
CA GLN A 225 7.67 -4.10 -13.90
C GLN A 225 8.22 -2.74 -14.34
N ARG A 226 7.79 -1.67 -13.70
CA ARG A 226 8.35 -0.32 -13.78
C ARG A 226 8.78 0.07 -12.36
N VAL A 227 9.87 0.81 -12.27
CA VAL A 227 10.29 1.38 -10.98
C VAL A 227 10.26 2.88 -11.10
N THR A 228 9.40 3.50 -10.30
CA THR A 228 9.30 4.94 -10.17
C THR A 228 10.44 5.48 -9.30
N ILE A 229 10.75 6.76 -9.44
CA ILE A 229 11.74 7.42 -8.56
C ILE A 229 11.31 7.40 -7.09
N GLY A 230 10.00 7.44 -6.82
CA GLY A 230 9.44 7.35 -5.48
C GLY A 230 9.66 5.98 -4.87
N GLU A 231 9.33 4.90 -5.60
CA GLU A 231 9.60 3.52 -5.17
C GLU A 231 11.09 3.29 -4.92
N ALA A 232 11.95 3.68 -5.87
CA ALA A 232 13.39 3.52 -5.74
C ALA A 232 13.94 4.24 -4.50
N TYR A 233 13.49 5.47 -4.24
CA TYR A 233 13.86 6.23 -3.05
C TYR A 233 13.34 5.58 -1.76
N GLN A 234 12.06 5.23 -1.68
CA GLN A 234 11.46 4.60 -0.48
C GLN A 234 12.18 3.30 -0.12
N TYR A 235 12.49 2.48 -1.13
CA TYR A 235 13.28 1.27 -0.94
C TYR A 235 14.69 1.57 -0.43
N ALA A 236 15.40 2.51 -1.09
CA ALA A 236 16.74 2.90 -0.69
C ALA A 236 16.78 3.47 0.74
N PHE A 237 15.80 4.31 1.09
CA PHE A 237 15.63 4.89 2.43
C PHE A 237 15.48 3.80 3.50
N ALA A 238 14.48 2.94 3.37
CA ALA A 238 14.17 1.92 4.36
C ALA A 238 15.35 0.96 4.60
N ARG A 239 16.09 0.63 3.53
CA ARG A 239 17.24 -0.27 3.62
C ARG A 239 18.50 0.40 4.15
N THR A 240 18.75 1.65 3.75
CA THR A 240 19.88 2.43 4.25
C THR A 240 19.74 2.64 5.75
N LEU A 241 18.55 3.04 6.20
CA LEU A 241 18.27 3.24 7.62
C LEU A 241 18.48 1.93 8.41
N LYS A 242 17.78 0.85 8.03
CA LYS A 242 17.91 -0.48 8.66
C LYS A 242 19.37 -0.97 8.75
N ARG A 243 20.20 -0.65 7.74
CA ARG A 243 21.59 -1.11 7.69
C ARG A 243 22.57 -0.23 8.47
N THR A 244 22.26 1.05 8.63
CA THR A 244 23.12 2.04 9.31
C THR A 244 22.72 2.29 10.76
N GLU A 245 21.50 1.91 11.19
CA GLU A 245 21.03 1.99 12.58
C GLU A 245 22.01 1.37 13.60
N SER A 246 22.68 0.29 13.24
CA SER A 246 23.66 -0.41 14.09
C SER A 246 25.12 -0.12 13.71
N SER A 247 25.36 0.81 12.80
CA SER A 247 26.71 1.23 12.42
C SER A 247 27.35 2.10 13.49
N GLN A 248 28.68 2.13 13.54
CA GLN A 248 29.43 2.99 14.48
C GLN A 248 29.16 4.49 14.25
N SER A 249 28.78 4.87 13.03
CA SER A 249 28.48 6.25 12.64
C SER A 249 27.01 6.65 12.87
N GLY A 250 26.19 5.75 13.42
CA GLY A 250 24.77 5.99 13.69
C GLY A 250 23.86 5.83 12.46
N PRO A 251 22.54 6.00 12.62
CA PRO A 251 21.59 5.89 11.52
C PRO A 251 21.81 6.99 10.47
N GLN A 252 21.62 6.63 9.20
CA GLN A 252 21.66 7.54 8.06
C GLN A 252 20.26 7.68 7.49
N HIS A 253 19.73 8.91 7.41
CA HIS A 253 18.42 9.22 6.84
C HIS A 253 18.54 9.94 5.49
N PRO A 254 18.36 9.22 4.36
CA PRO A 254 18.26 9.86 3.05
C PRO A 254 17.11 10.88 3.01
N ASN A 255 17.27 12.00 2.30
CA ASN A 255 16.24 13.04 2.20
C ASN A 255 15.84 13.27 0.73
N TYR A 256 14.71 13.92 0.49
CA TYR A 256 14.19 14.20 -0.84
C TYR A 256 13.52 15.57 -0.95
N ALA A 257 13.47 16.10 -2.16
CA ALA A 257 12.63 17.24 -2.54
C ALA A 257 12.10 17.02 -3.97
N PHE A 258 10.78 16.90 -4.11
CA PHE A 258 10.09 16.79 -5.42
C PHE A 258 9.40 18.10 -5.77
N ARG A 259 9.63 18.59 -6.99
CA ARG A 259 8.91 19.71 -7.61
C ARG A 259 8.52 19.32 -9.02
N LEU A 260 7.50 18.50 -9.13
CA LEU A 260 7.01 17.96 -10.40
C LEU A 260 5.65 18.59 -10.74
N VAL A 261 5.44 18.85 -12.02
CA VAL A 261 4.16 19.30 -12.59
C VAL A 261 3.65 18.22 -13.54
N GLY A 262 2.46 17.72 -13.24
CA GLY A 262 1.84 16.58 -13.92
C GLY A 262 1.13 15.67 -12.91
N SER A 263 0.47 14.65 -13.43
CA SER A 263 -0.55 13.83 -12.73
C SER A 263 -0.21 12.34 -12.73
N GLY A 264 1.07 11.98 -12.92
CA GLY A 264 1.53 10.60 -12.77
C GLY A 264 2.98 10.48 -12.33
N ASP A 265 3.42 9.24 -12.17
CA ASP A 265 4.69 8.92 -11.53
C ASP A 265 5.87 8.95 -12.50
N LEU A 266 7.01 9.47 -12.03
CA LEU A 266 8.24 9.52 -12.81
C LEU A 266 8.92 8.14 -12.83
N VAL A 267 8.59 7.33 -13.84
CA VAL A 267 9.23 6.04 -14.10
C VAL A 267 10.69 6.25 -14.53
N ILE A 268 11.63 5.64 -13.81
CA ILE A 268 13.07 5.82 -14.04
C ILE A 268 13.75 4.56 -14.59
N THR A 269 13.19 3.38 -14.35
CA THR A 269 13.64 2.12 -14.98
C THR A 269 12.46 1.23 -15.36
N GLU A 270 12.63 0.43 -16.42
CA GLU A 270 11.60 -0.48 -16.92
C GLU A 270 12.16 -1.91 -17.06
N LEU A 271 11.75 -2.81 -16.17
CA LEU A 271 12.23 -4.19 -16.13
C LEU A 271 11.72 -5.02 -17.32
N LYS A 272 10.57 -4.65 -17.88
CA LYS A 272 9.97 -5.32 -19.05
C LYS A 272 10.81 -5.21 -20.33
N LYS A 273 11.68 -4.20 -20.44
CA LYS A 273 12.51 -3.97 -21.65
C LYS A 273 13.65 -4.98 -21.78
N THR A 274 14.06 -5.62 -20.68
CA THR A 274 15.08 -6.66 -20.69
C THR A 274 14.47 -8.05 -20.49
N ARG A 275 15.00 -9.04 -21.22
CA ARG A 275 14.68 -10.46 -21.00
C ARG A 275 15.67 -11.15 -20.04
N SER A 276 16.80 -10.50 -19.76
CA SER A 276 17.78 -10.97 -18.77
C SER A 276 17.32 -10.57 -17.38
N LYS A 277 16.49 -11.43 -16.76
CA LYS A 277 15.95 -11.22 -15.41
C LYS A 277 15.82 -12.53 -14.64
N LEU A 278 16.03 -12.41 -13.33
CA LEU A 278 15.80 -13.46 -12.35
C LEU A 278 14.43 -13.25 -11.69
N ILE A 279 13.51 -14.19 -11.86
CA ILE A 279 12.19 -14.14 -11.24
C ILE A 279 12.20 -14.96 -9.96
N ILE A 280 11.90 -14.31 -8.84
CA ILE A 280 11.70 -14.96 -7.56
C ILE A 280 10.21 -15.34 -7.43
N PRO A 281 9.87 -16.64 -7.39
CA PRO A 281 8.48 -17.08 -7.34
C PRO A 281 7.72 -16.63 -6.09
N LYS A 282 6.38 -16.62 -6.18
CA LYS A 282 5.46 -16.29 -5.08
C LYS A 282 5.77 -17.05 -3.79
N ALA A 283 6.10 -18.34 -3.90
CA ALA A 283 6.36 -19.25 -2.77
C ALA A 283 7.69 -19.00 -2.04
N VAL A 284 8.64 -18.28 -2.66
CA VAL A 284 9.95 -18.04 -2.06
C VAL A 284 9.90 -16.79 -1.19
N ILE A 285 10.07 -16.94 0.13
CA ILE A 285 10.10 -15.87 1.12
C ILE A 285 11.42 -15.94 1.87
N GLY A 286 12.14 -14.81 1.94
CA GLY A 286 13.47 -14.73 2.55
C GLY A 286 14.36 -13.67 1.92
N ARG A 287 15.63 -13.63 2.35
CA ARG A 287 16.65 -12.71 1.84
C ARG A 287 17.46 -13.39 0.73
N ILE A 288 17.67 -12.67 -0.36
CA ILE A 288 18.36 -13.12 -1.56
C ILE A 288 19.51 -12.15 -1.83
N LEU A 289 20.72 -12.68 -1.87
CA LEU A 289 21.93 -11.94 -2.22
C LEU A 289 22.41 -12.43 -3.58
N VAL A 290 22.61 -11.52 -4.51
CA VAL A 290 23.10 -11.82 -5.85
C VAL A 290 24.46 -11.18 -6.03
N ARG A 291 25.48 -12.01 -6.25
CA ARG A 291 26.85 -11.58 -6.55
C ARG A 291 27.22 -11.91 -7.99
N ASP A 292 27.97 -11.02 -8.63
CA ASP A 292 28.52 -11.29 -9.95
C ASP A 292 29.73 -12.26 -9.89
N SER A 293 30.31 -12.57 -11.04
CA SER A 293 31.48 -13.46 -11.15
C SER A 293 32.75 -12.91 -10.50
N GLN A 294 32.80 -11.60 -10.19
CA GLN A 294 33.89 -10.96 -9.47
C GLN A 294 33.63 -10.93 -7.95
N GLY A 295 32.50 -11.48 -7.49
CA GLY A 295 32.10 -11.51 -6.10
C GLY A 295 31.46 -10.21 -5.61
N ASN A 296 31.21 -9.21 -6.47
CA ASN A 296 30.58 -7.96 -6.07
C ASN A 296 29.09 -8.18 -5.83
N LEU A 297 28.54 -7.59 -4.78
CA LEU A 297 27.11 -7.68 -4.46
C LEU A 297 26.32 -6.73 -5.35
N VAL A 298 25.68 -7.28 -6.39
CA VAL A 298 24.99 -6.49 -7.43
C VAL A 298 23.51 -6.27 -7.16
N SER A 299 22.91 -7.11 -6.30
CA SER A 299 21.54 -6.94 -5.84
C SER A 299 21.35 -7.67 -4.51
N GLU A 300 20.69 -6.99 -3.58
CA GLU A 300 20.22 -7.56 -2.34
C GLU A 300 18.71 -7.32 -2.22
N VAL A 301 17.96 -8.36 -1.86
CA VAL A 301 16.50 -8.26 -1.71
C VAL A 301 16.03 -9.07 -0.51
N GLU A 302 15.15 -8.50 0.30
CA GLU A 302 14.37 -9.23 1.30
C GLU A 302 12.90 -9.29 0.85
N LYS A 303 12.41 -10.49 0.54
CA LYS A 303 11.06 -10.72 0.03
C LYS A 303 10.15 -11.26 1.13
N PHE A 304 9.14 -10.49 1.49
CA PHE A 304 8.15 -10.83 2.53
C PHE A 304 6.75 -11.18 1.97
N GLY A 305 6.42 -10.71 0.76
CA GLY A 305 5.11 -10.88 0.14
C GLY A 305 4.97 -12.12 -0.77
N LYS A 306 3.71 -12.49 -1.04
CA LYS A 306 3.33 -13.60 -1.95
C LYS A 306 3.27 -13.19 -3.43
N MET A 307 3.74 -12.00 -3.81
CA MET A 307 3.89 -11.59 -5.22
C MET A 307 5.22 -12.12 -5.79
N PRO A 308 5.31 -12.39 -7.10
CA PRO A 308 6.60 -12.66 -7.73
C PRO A 308 7.45 -11.38 -7.72
N LEU A 309 8.77 -11.52 -7.62
CA LEU A 309 9.70 -10.40 -7.70
C LEU A 309 10.58 -10.55 -8.93
N HIS A 310 10.77 -9.48 -9.68
CA HIS A 310 11.64 -9.43 -10.86
C HIS A 310 12.93 -8.71 -10.52
N ILE A 311 14.08 -9.36 -10.69
CA ILE A 311 15.40 -8.74 -10.55
C ILE A 311 16.07 -8.72 -11.92
N ALA A 312 16.21 -7.52 -12.49
CA ALA A 312 16.82 -7.32 -13.80
C ALA A 312 18.34 -7.16 -13.68
N LEU A 313 19.07 -8.02 -14.40
CA LEU A 313 20.52 -8.16 -14.31
C LEU A 313 21.08 -8.38 -15.71
N ALA A 314 22.33 -7.94 -15.95
CA ALA A 314 23.02 -8.22 -17.20
C ALA A 314 23.09 -9.74 -17.47
N PRO A 315 23.22 -10.16 -18.73
CA PRO A 315 23.55 -11.54 -19.04
C PRO A 315 24.89 -11.91 -18.40
N GLY A 316 24.96 -13.05 -17.73
CA GLY A 316 26.14 -13.48 -16.99
C GLY A 316 25.87 -14.60 -16.00
N VAL A 317 26.93 -15.01 -15.32
CA VAL A 317 26.88 -16.00 -14.24
C VAL A 317 26.85 -15.28 -12.90
N TYR A 318 25.88 -15.61 -12.08
CA TYR A 318 25.67 -15.01 -10.77
C TYR A 318 25.69 -16.07 -9.69
N GLN A 319 26.33 -15.74 -8.57
CA GLN A 319 26.21 -16.52 -7.34
C GLN A 319 25.02 -15.98 -6.55
N VAL A 320 24.04 -16.84 -6.28
CA VAL A 320 22.85 -16.50 -5.49
C VAL A 320 22.93 -17.18 -4.14
N THR A 321 22.79 -16.39 -3.08
CA THR A 321 22.66 -16.89 -1.70
C THR A 321 21.26 -16.57 -1.20
N PHE A 322 20.56 -17.61 -0.75
CA PHE A 322 19.22 -17.52 -0.18
C PHE A 322 19.25 -17.82 1.30
N ILE A 323 18.64 -16.94 2.08
CA ILE A 323 18.66 -16.96 3.54
C ILE A 323 17.21 -16.92 4.04
N THR A 324 16.81 -17.96 4.75
CA THR A 324 15.49 -18.04 5.43
C THR A 324 15.70 -18.56 6.85
N GLY A 325 15.51 -17.68 7.83
CA GLY A 325 15.85 -18.00 9.22
C GLY A 325 17.33 -18.36 9.37
N LYS A 326 17.62 -19.58 9.86
CA LYS A 326 18.99 -20.10 9.99
C LYS A 326 19.50 -20.85 8.74
N LEU A 327 18.62 -21.11 7.76
CA LEU A 327 18.99 -21.86 6.56
C LEU A 327 19.65 -20.93 5.53
N VAL A 328 20.89 -21.25 5.17
CA VAL A 328 21.62 -20.60 4.06
C VAL A 328 21.81 -21.61 2.95
N ARG A 329 21.31 -21.29 1.75
CA ARG A 329 21.56 -22.07 0.53
C ARG A 329 22.26 -21.20 -0.50
N ARG A 330 23.23 -21.77 -1.21
CA ARG A 330 24.05 -21.06 -2.19
C ARG A 330 24.13 -21.88 -3.47
N GLY A 331 24.14 -21.19 -4.60
CA GLY A 331 24.28 -21.81 -5.92
C GLY A 331 24.52 -20.77 -6.99
N GLN A 332 24.67 -21.23 -8.23
CA GLN A 332 24.86 -20.36 -9.38
C GLN A 332 23.60 -20.29 -10.23
N VAL A 333 23.36 -19.11 -10.80
CA VAL A 333 22.30 -18.83 -11.76
C VAL A 333 22.91 -18.19 -12.98
N VAL A 334 22.59 -18.72 -14.16
CA VAL A 334 23.06 -18.18 -15.44
C VAL A 334 21.92 -17.42 -16.09
N LEU A 335 22.14 -16.14 -16.40
CA LEU A 335 21.20 -15.30 -17.09
C LEU A 335 21.62 -15.10 -18.55
N GLY A 336 20.71 -15.41 -19.48
CA GLY A 336 20.93 -15.23 -20.92
C GLY A 336 20.25 -13.97 -21.46
N ARG A 337 20.68 -13.51 -22.64
CA ARG A 337 20.12 -12.32 -23.32
C ARG A 337 18.64 -12.43 -23.68
N VAL A 338 18.13 -13.64 -23.85
CA VAL A 338 16.79 -13.87 -24.44
C VAL A 338 15.85 -14.68 -23.53
N ARG A 339 16.34 -15.16 -22.38
CA ARG A 339 15.60 -16.07 -21.49
C ARG A 339 15.44 -15.49 -20.09
N VAL A 340 14.18 -15.47 -19.65
CA VAL A 340 13.81 -15.22 -18.27
C VAL A 340 14.16 -16.45 -17.44
N THR A 341 14.89 -16.25 -16.34
CA THR A 341 15.33 -17.35 -15.48
C THR A 341 14.51 -17.35 -14.20
N MET A 342 13.85 -18.47 -13.90
CA MET A 342 13.16 -18.65 -12.63
C MET A 342 14.14 -19.08 -11.55
N PHE A 343 14.04 -18.43 -10.40
CA PHE A 343 14.77 -18.79 -9.21
C PHE A 343 14.19 -20.07 -8.61
N ASP A 344 15.06 -21.06 -8.43
CA ASP A 344 14.71 -22.37 -7.89
C ASP A 344 15.59 -22.67 -6.68
N VAL A 345 14.98 -22.65 -5.50
CA VAL A 345 15.64 -22.91 -4.22
C VAL A 345 16.20 -24.34 -4.16
N ASN A 346 15.63 -25.29 -4.89
CA ASN A 346 16.05 -26.69 -4.86
C ASN A 346 17.36 -26.93 -5.61
N ARG A 347 17.75 -26.03 -6.52
CA ARG A 347 19.05 -26.06 -7.19
C ARG A 347 20.19 -25.51 -6.33
N LEU A 348 19.87 -24.92 -5.17
CA LEU A 348 20.86 -24.37 -4.26
C LEU A 348 21.32 -25.44 -3.26
N ARG A 349 22.63 -25.56 -3.08
CA ARG A 349 23.24 -26.45 -2.08
C ARG A 349 23.19 -25.76 -0.72
N ARG A 350 23.00 -26.53 0.36
CA ARG A 350 23.18 -26.00 1.71
C ARG A 350 24.62 -25.51 1.83
N ALA A 351 24.79 -24.26 2.23
CA ALA A 351 26.09 -23.73 2.58
C ALA A 351 26.19 -23.75 4.10
N SER A 352 27.33 -24.20 4.64
CA SER A 352 27.65 -23.92 6.03
C SER A 352 27.68 -22.40 6.18
N THR A 353 27.04 -21.89 7.24
CA THR A 353 27.45 -20.60 7.78
C THR A 353 28.90 -20.80 8.18
N GLU A 354 29.84 -20.30 7.37
CA GLU A 354 31.18 -20.06 7.89
C GLU A 354 30.98 -19.32 9.20
N GLY A 355 31.51 -19.89 10.28
CA GLY A 355 31.50 -19.24 11.57
C GLY A 355 32.29 -17.95 11.42
N ALA A 356 31.60 -16.90 11.00
CA ALA A 356 32.08 -15.56 11.15
C ALA A 356 32.18 -15.39 12.67
N ARG A 357 33.40 -15.45 13.20
CA ARG A 357 33.73 -14.68 14.40
C ARG A 357 33.43 -13.24 14.03
N GLY A 358 32.21 -12.80 14.34
CA GLY A 358 31.93 -11.38 14.37
C GLY A 358 32.96 -10.76 15.29
N LYS A 359 33.74 -9.80 14.79
CA LYS A 359 34.29 -8.77 15.67
C LYS A 359 33.08 -7.92 16.08
N GLY A 360 32.46 -8.31 17.19
CA GLY A 360 31.23 -7.76 17.74
C GLY A 360 30.61 -8.82 18.66
N PRO A 361 30.06 -8.47 19.84
CA PRO A 361 29.80 -9.45 20.89
C PRO A 361 28.86 -10.56 20.41
N GLN A 362 29.20 -11.81 20.74
CA GLN A 362 28.29 -12.97 20.74
C GLN A 362 26.93 -12.59 21.33
N ASP A 363 25.87 -13.26 20.85
CA ASP A 363 24.48 -13.23 21.38
C ASP A 363 24.43 -12.49 22.70
N SER A 364 24.17 -11.17 22.63
CA SER A 364 24.28 -10.36 23.84
C SER A 364 23.33 -10.97 24.86
N PRO A 365 23.81 -11.31 26.06
CA PRO A 365 22.99 -11.96 27.07
C PRO A 365 21.69 -11.18 27.22
N VAL A 366 20.57 -11.91 27.31
CA VAL A 366 19.29 -11.25 27.58
C VAL A 366 19.34 -10.79 29.03
N THR A 367 19.56 -9.50 29.21
CA THR A 367 19.68 -8.92 30.55
C THR A 367 18.28 -8.53 31.02
N LEU A 368 17.84 -9.16 32.10
CA LEU A 368 16.64 -8.74 32.80
C LEU A 368 16.95 -7.47 33.58
N VAL A 369 16.27 -6.38 33.24
CA VAL A 369 16.33 -5.12 33.97
C VAL A 369 14.96 -4.90 34.61
N PRO A 370 14.78 -5.19 35.91
CA PRO A 370 13.47 -5.16 36.55
C PRO A 370 12.76 -3.81 36.44
N ALA A 371 13.50 -2.70 36.51
CA ALA A 371 12.98 -1.35 36.36
C ALA A 371 13.91 -0.51 35.48
N SER A 372 13.36 0.13 34.45
CA SER A 372 14.05 1.14 33.64
C SER A 372 13.39 2.50 33.75
N LEU A 373 14.23 3.53 33.76
CA LEU A 373 13.84 4.92 33.62
C LEU A 373 14.56 5.48 32.38
N SER A 374 13.84 6.16 31.50
CA SER A 374 14.45 6.87 30.37
C SER A 374 13.91 8.30 30.23
N LEU A 375 14.80 9.22 29.86
CA LEU A 375 14.44 10.60 29.56
C LEU A 375 14.37 10.82 28.03
N PHE A 376 15.38 10.32 27.33
CA PHE A 376 15.57 10.28 25.88
C PHE A 376 16.25 8.95 25.52
N PRO A 377 16.23 8.45 24.27
CA PRO A 377 16.77 7.11 23.94
C PRO A 377 18.27 6.94 24.27
N PHE A 378 19.03 8.04 24.33
CA PHE A 378 20.46 8.02 24.71
C PHE A 378 20.70 8.14 26.23
N MET A 379 19.65 8.39 27.02
CA MET A 379 19.65 8.52 28.47
C MET A 379 18.61 7.56 29.06
N SER A 380 18.91 6.26 29.00
CA SER A 380 18.12 5.17 29.58
C SER A 380 18.99 4.29 30.46
N VAL A 381 18.43 3.80 31.56
CA VAL A 381 19.02 2.75 32.42
C VAL A 381 19.42 1.53 31.59
N ASN A 382 18.66 1.21 30.54
CA ASN A 382 18.92 0.08 29.65
C ASN A 382 20.26 0.20 28.88
N ARG A 383 20.78 1.42 28.70
CA ARG A 383 22.07 1.66 28.03
C ARG A 383 23.26 1.10 28.80
N GLY A 384 23.17 1.05 30.14
CA GLY A 384 24.23 0.55 31.01
C GLY A 384 24.45 -0.96 30.92
N PHE A 385 23.48 -1.71 30.37
CA PHE A 385 23.49 -3.17 30.38
C PHE A 385 23.96 -3.80 29.07
N GLY A 386 23.92 -3.06 27.96
CA GLY A 386 24.30 -3.53 26.63
C GLY A 386 23.43 -4.68 26.09
N GLY A 387 23.13 -4.70 24.79
CA GLY A 387 22.45 -5.85 24.17
C GLY A 387 20.93 -5.92 24.33
N ARG A 388 20.39 -7.14 24.45
CA ARG A 388 18.93 -7.41 24.46
C ARG A 388 18.37 -7.29 25.88
N VAL A 389 17.76 -6.16 26.18
CA VAL A 389 17.17 -5.93 27.51
C VAL A 389 15.69 -6.31 27.57
N VAL A 390 15.30 -7.06 28.61
CA VAL A 390 13.90 -7.33 28.96
C VAL A 390 13.54 -6.50 30.18
N ASN A 391 12.53 -5.64 30.06
CA ASN A 391 12.03 -4.85 31.18
C ASN A 391 10.81 -5.50 31.83
N LEU A 392 10.71 -5.43 33.17
CA LEU A 392 9.45 -5.73 33.89
C LEU A 392 8.66 -4.45 34.16
N PHE A 393 9.36 -3.35 34.46
CA PHE A 393 8.79 -2.02 34.61
C PHE A 393 9.61 -1.03 33.77
N SER A 394 8.95 -0.16 32.99
CA SER A 394 9.61 0.97 32.32
C SER A 394 8.82 2.27 32.46
N LEU A 395 9.51 3.34 32.85
CA LEU A 395 8.98 4.70 32.87
C LEU A 395 9.82 5.57 31.93
N ASN A 396 9.18 6.16 30.93
CA ASN A 396 9.85 6.90 29.85
C ASN A 396 9.27 8.32 29.75
N LEU A 397 10.08 9.36 29.95
CA LEU A 397 9.58 10.74 29.90
C LEU A 397 9.15 11.13 28.47
N LEU A 398 9.91 10.70 27.47
CA LEU A 398 9.62 11.01 26.06
C LEU A 398 9.55 9.73 25.25
N TYR A 399 10.68 9.07 25.06
CA TYR A 399 10.79 7.99 24.09
C TYR A 399 11.83 6.95 24.50
N GLU A 400 11.47 5.67 24.36
CA GLU A 400 12.37 4.54 24.59
C GLU A 400 12.38 3.56 23.42
N GLN A 401 13.57 3.00 23.15
CA GLN A 401 13.77 1.84 22.32
C GLN A 401 14.48 0.76 23.14
N ALA A 402 13.86 -0.42 23.24
CA ALA A 402 14.41 -1.56 23.96
C ALA A 402 13.93 -2.87 23.34
N TRP A 403 14.51 -4.00 23.74
CA TRP A 403 14.23 -5.28 23.09
C TRP A 403 12.83 -5.80 23.45
N SER A 404 12.53 -6.07 24.72
CA SER A 404 11.27 -6.73 25.10
C SER A 404 10.71 -6.18 26.41
N LEU A 405 9.40 -6.33 26.60
CA LEU A 405 8.69 -5.98 27.83
C LEU A 405 7.95 -7.21 28.34
N SER A 406 8.07 -7.48 29.64
CA SER A 406 7.31 -8.50 30.36
C SER A 406 6.71 -7.91 31.66
N GLY A 407 5.94 -6.83 31.54
CA GLY A 407 5.26 -6.19 32.66
C GLY A 407 4.61 -4.86 32.28
N LEU A 408 4.92 -3.77 32.98
CA LEU A 408 4.28 -2.46 32.81
C LEU A 408 5.24 -1.44 32.17
N GLU A 409 4.75 -0.69 31.20
CA GLU A 409 5.46 0.41 30.56
C GLU A 409 4.57 1.65 30.44
N ILE A 410 5.08 2.79 30.90
CA ILE A 410 4.44 4.10 30.80
C ILE A 410 5.41 5.05 30.09
N SER A 411 4.96 5.70 29.01
CA SER A 411 5.77 6.60 28.20
C SER A 411 5.07 7.92 27.87
N GLY A 412 5.78 9.04 27.95
CA GLY A 412 5.23 10.37 27.66
C GLY A 412 4.94 10.60 26.18
N LEU A 413 5.83 10.24 25.25
CA LEU A 413 5.56 10.31 23.79
C LEU A 413 5.38 8.94 23.17
N GLY A 414 6.37 8.05 23.26
CA GLY A 414 6.23 6.75 22.62
C GLY A 414 7.26 5.70 22.96
N VAL A 415 7.01 4.48 22.48
CA VAL A 415 7.87 3.31 22.72
C VAL A 415 7.98 2.47 21.47
N LEU A 416 9.20 1.98 21.19
CA LEU A 416 9.45 0.94 20.19
C LEU A 416 10.05 -0.30 20.85
N ARG A 417 9.47 -1.47 20.59
CA ARG A 417 9.97 -2.76 21.05
C ARG A 417 10.26 -3.69 19.86
N SER A 418 11.51 -4.14 19.71
CA SER A 418 11.89 -5.05 18.61
C SER A 418 11.62 -6.53 18.90
N GLY A 419 11.37 -6.89 20.15
CA GLY A 419 11.06 -8.23 20.65
C GLY A 419 9.61 -8.37 21.09
N SER A 420 9.30 -9.47 21.78
CA SER A 420 7.93 -9.74 22.27
C SER A 420 7.53 -8.79 23.39
N VAL A 421 6.26 -8.45 23.46
CA VAL A 421 5.69 -7.69 24.57
C VAL A 421 4.63 -8.53 25.26
N ARG A 422 4.74 -8.66 26.59
CA ARG A 422 3.73 -9.27 27.45
C ARG A 422 3.44 -8.34 28.62
N GLY A 423 2.26 -7.74 28.66
CA GLY A 423 1.83 -6.88 29.77
C GLY A 423 1.09 -5.62 29.34
N ILE A 424 1.36 -4.50 30.00
CA ILE A 424 0.63 -3.23 29.82
C ILE A 424 1.58 -2.18 29.26
N GLN A 425 1.21 -1.54 28.14
CA GLN A 425 1.91 -0.39 27.58
C GLN A 425 0.95 0.80 27.49
N ILE A 426 1.36 1.95 28.03
CA ILE A 426 0.65 3.22 27.93
C ILE A 426 1.62 4.27 27.37
N ALA A 427 1.27 4.91 26.26
CA ALA A 427 2.08 5.92 25.60
C ALA A 427 1.26 7.14 25.18
N GLY A 428 1.80 8.35 25.38
CA GLY A 428 1.08 9.59 25.07
C GLY A 428 0.79 9.80 23.58
N LEU A 429 1.64 9.32 22.65
CA LEU A 429 1.40 9.37 21.21
C LEU A 429 1.36 7.97 20.59
N PHE A 430 2.43 7.17 20.74
CA PHE A 430 2.47 5.86 20.08
C PHE A 430 3.17 4.78 20.87
N ASN A 431 2.71 3.54 20.71
CA ASN A 431 3.46 2.35 21.08
C ASN A 431 3.50 1.44 19.84
N TYR A 432 4.67 0.87 19.56
CA TYR A 432 4.84 0.03 18.38
C TYR A 432 5.79 -1.12 18.66
N ASN A 433 5.33 -2.34 18.37
CA ASN A 433 6.08 -3.55 18.65
C ASN A 433 6.31 -4.34 17.35
N GLU A 434 7.58 -4.64 17.03
CA GLU A 434 7.93 -5.50 15.89
C GLU A 434 7.65 -6.99 16.19
N GLY A 435 7.68 -7.36 17.47
CA GLY A 435 7.40 -8.72 17.95
C GLY A 435 5.92 -8.96 18.27
N PRO A 436 5.54 -10.20 18.63
CA PRO A 436 4.19 -10.50 19.08
C PRO A 436 3.87 -9.79 20.40
N THR A 437 2.64 -9.32 20.54
CA THR A 437 2.19 -8.55 21.70
C THR A 437 1.02 -9.25 22.39
N THR A 438 1.11 -9.44 23.69
CA THR A 438 0.02 -9.97 24.53
C THR A 438 -0.25 -9.06 25.72
N GLY A 439 -1.45 -8.50 25.83
CA GLY A 439 -1.87 -7.71 26.97
C GLY A 439 -2.66 -6.44 26.61
N LEU A 440 -2.40 -5.34 27.30
CA LEU A 440 -3.07 -4.05 27.11
C LEU A 440 -2.10 -3.06 26.46
N GLN A 441 -2.53 -2.40 25.38
CA GLN A 441 -1.72 -1.44 24.66
C GLN A 441 -2.55 -0.17 24.40
N ILE A 442 -2.14 0.98 24.94
CA ILE A 442 -2.83 2.27 24.85
C ILE A 442 -1.88 3.33 24.30
N GLY A 443 -2.23 3.92 23.17
CA GLY A 443 -1.47 4.98 22.50
C GLY A 443 -2.36 6.17 22.18
N GLY A 444 -1.94 7.38 22.53
CA GLY A 444 -2.78 8.56 22.33
C GLY A 444 -3.11 8.86 20.86
N LEU A 445 -2.26 8.45 19.91
CA LEU A 445 -2.55 8.45 18.48
C LEU A 445 -2.60 7.03 17.91
N LEU A 446 -1.55 6.24 18.11
CA LEU A 446 -1.40 4.94 17.45
C LEU A 446 -0.97 3.85 18.42
N SER A 447 -1.60 2.69 18.31
CA SER A 447 -1.13 1.45 18.92
C SER A 447 -0.87 0.41 17.85
N GLY A 448 0.36 -0.09 17.76
CA GLY A 448 0.82 -0.89 16.61
C GLY A 448 1.56 -2.18 16.99
N THR A 449 1.35 -3.23 16.21
CA THR A 449 2.11 -4.49 16.29
C THR A 449 2.33 -5.13 14.91
N ASP A 450 3.57 -5.47 14.55
CA ASP A 450 3.90 -6.12 13.26
C ASP A 450 3.50 -7.60 13.18
N ARG A 451 3.27 -8.22 14.34
CA ARG A 451 2.99 -9.66 14.47
C ARG A 451 1.61 -9.87 15.07
N ASP A 452 1.39 -11.04 15.65
CA ASP A 452 0.13 -11.37 16.28
C ASP A 452 -0.09 -10.51 17.53
N TYR A 453 -1.32 -10.01 17.67
CA TYR A 453 -1.79 -9.26 18.82
C TYR A 453 -2.81 -10.08 19.61
N LYS A 454 -2.66 -10.15 20.93
CA LYS A 454 -3.63 -10.80 21.82
C LYS A 454 -3.95 -9.95 23.05
N GLY A 455 -5.16 -9.40 23.14
CA GLY A 455 -5.60 -8.60 24.29
C GLY A 455 -6.42 -7.39 23.90
N ILE A 456 -6.15 -6.22 24.49
CA ILE A 456 -6.93 -4.98 24.26
C ILE A 456 -6.00 -3.89 23.70
N GLN A 457 -6.24 -3.43 22.48
CA GLN A 457 -5.45 -2.38 21.81
C GLN A 457 -6.32 -1.12 21.65
N ILE A 458 -5.82 0.03 22.10
CA ILE A 458 -6.54 1.31 22.03
C ILE A 458 -5.63 2.36 21.41
N GLY A 459 -6.10 3.03 20.36
CA GLY A 459 -5.40 4.10 19.66
C GLY A 459 -6.31 5.28 19.38
N GLY A 460 -5.88 6.51 19.73
CA GLY A 460 -6.73 7.69 19.51
C GLY A 460 -7.05 7.97 18.04
N VAL A 461 -6.18 7.60 17.11
CA VAL A 461 -6.45 7.57 15.66
C VAL A 461 -6.68 6.14 15.20
N GLY A 462 -5.82 5.19 15.60
CA GLY A 462 -6.06 3.80 15.23
C GLY A 462 -5.22 2.76 15.93
N SER A 463 -5.76 1.54 15.89
CA SER A 463 -5.14 0.33 16.42
C SER A 463 -4.82 -0.63 15.27
N VAL A 464 -3.56 -1.03 15.15
CA VAL A 464 -3.04 -1.72 13.96
C VAL A 464 -2.29 -2.99 14.36
N ALA A 465 -2.63 -4.09 13.69
CA ALA A 465 -1.93 -5.37 13.78
C ALA A 465 -1.66 -5.92 12.37
N MET A 466 -0.39 -6.18 12.04
CA MET A 466 -0.01 -6.79 10.75
C MET A 466 -0.08 -8.33 10.78
N GLY A 467 -0.20 -8.93 11.97
CA GLY A 467 -0.50 -10.35 12.16
C GLY A 467 -1.99 -10.62 12.38
N ASN A 468 -2.28 -11.70 13.12
CA ASN A 468 -3.63 -12.02 13.57
C ASN A 468 -3.95 -11.29 14.87
N THR A 469 -5.22 -10.95 15.06
CA THR A 469 -5.70 -10.26 16.27
C THR A 469 -6.66 -11.16 17.02
N THR A 470 -6.38 -11.44 18.29
CA THR A 470 -7.31 -12.11 19.21
C THR A 470 -7.63 -11.19 20.38
N GLY A 471 -8.80 -10.57 20.38
CA GLY A 471 -9.21 -9.64 21.44
C GLY A 471 -9.95 -8.41 20.92
N LEU A 472 -9.75 -7.26 21.56
CA LEU A 472 -10.46 -6.02 21.29
C LEU A 472 -9.49 -4.98 20.71
N GLN A 473 -9.84 -4.39 19.58
CA GLN A 473 -9.24 -3.15 19.07
C GLN A 473 -10.26 -2.01 19.21
N ILE A 474 -9.78 -0.84 19.61
CA ILE A 474 -10.54 0.41 19.62
C ILE A 474 -9.70 1.49 18.97
N GLY A 475 -10.23 2.12 17.93
CA GLY A 475 -9.58 3.18 17.18
C GLY A 475 -10.48 4.40 17.08
N GLY A 476 -9.96 5.61 17.30
CA GLY A 476 -10.81 6.80 17.09
C GLY A 476 -11.27 6.95 15.64
N VAL A 477 -10.42 6.55 14.67
CA VAL A 477 -10.74 6.57 13.24
C VAL A 477 -10.76 5.17 12.66
N LEU A 478 -9.72 4.37 12.88
CA LEU A 478 -9.56 3.08 12.21
C LEU A 478 -9.02 1.96 13.10
N ASP A 479 -9.54 0.75 12.90
CA ASP A 479 -8.92 -0.48 13.37
C ASP A 479 -8.53 -1.37 12.20
N PHE A 480 -7.30 -1.88 12.22
CA PHE A 480 -6.75 -2.67 11.12
C PHE A 480 -6.09 -3.94 11.63
N THR A 481 -6.49 -5.08 11.06
CA THR A 481 -5.85 -6.38 11.20
C THR A 481 -5.58 -6.95 9.81
N LEU A 482 -4.32 -7.14 9.42
CA LEU A 482 -4.00 -7.76 8.12
C LEU A 482 -4.33 -9.26 8.09
N GLY A 483 -4.14 -9.93 9.23
CA GLY A 483 -4.43 -11.35 9.44
C GLY A 483 -5.91 -11.64 9.70
N HIS A 484 -6.17 -12.65 10.51
CA HIS A 484 -7.52 -13.00 10.95
C HIS A 484 -7.89 -12.24 12.23
N LEU A 485 -9.10 -11.70 12.27
CA LEU A 485 -9.70 -11.16 13.48
C LEU A 485 -10.43 -12.28 14.25
N ARG A 486 -10.15 -12.43 15.54
CA ARG A 486 -10.95 -13.19 16.50
C ARG A 486 -11.29 -12.33 17.71
N GLY A 487 -12.39 -11.61 17.65
CA GLY A 487 -12.80 -10.68 18.72
C GLY A 487 -13.56 -9.48 18.19
N ALA A 488 -13.26 -8.27 18.67
CA ALA A 488 -14.00 -7.06 18.33
C ALA A 488 -13.09 -5.94 17.79
N GLN A 489 -13.57 -5.22 16.79
CA GLN A 489 -13.00 -3.94 16.33
C GLN A 489 -14.07 -2.85 16.43
N ILE A 490 -13.74 -1.71 17.01
CA ILE A 490 -14.66 -0.60 17.24
C ILE A 490 -13.95 0.70 16.84
N ALA A 491 -14.41 1.31 15.75
CA ALA A 491 -13.79 2.51 15.23
C ALA A 491 -14.78 3.57 14.75
N GLY A 492 -14.40 4.84 14.88
CA GLY A 492 -15.23 5.97 14.46
C GLY A 492 -15.50 6.02 12.96
N LEU A 493 -14.60 5.49 12.12
CA LEU A 493 -14.78 5.47 10.66
C LEU A 493 -14.79 4.04 10.12
N ALA A 494 -13.70 3.28 10.26
CA ALA A 494 -13.56 1.99 9.57
C ALA A 494 -12.90 0.88 10.40
N ASN A 495 -13.44 -0.33 10.28
CA ASN A 495 -12.77 -1.55 10.74
C ASN A 495 -12.39 -2.45 9.57
N VAL A 496 -11.17 -2.99 9.58
CA VAL A 496 -10.66 -3.84 8.51
C VAL A 496 -10.03 -5.12 9.05
N ALA A 497 -10.47 -6.26 8.51
CA ALA A 497 -9.87 -7.58 8.71
C ALA A 497 -9.47 -8.20 7.35
N GLY A 498 -8.18 -8.22 7.05
CA GLY A 498 -7.63 -8.57 5.74
C GLY A 498 -7.89 -10.02 5.32
N ASN A 499 -7.71 -10.98 6.23
CA ASN A 499 -7.99 -12.41 5.98
C ASN A 499 -9.32 -12.87 6.62
N GLY A 500 -10.24 -11.93 6.87
CA GLY A 500 -11.53 -12.20 7.50
C GLY A 500 -11.43 -12.52 8.99
N GLY A 501 -12.43 -13.21 9.53
CA GLY A 501 -12.44 -13.43 10.97
C GLY A 501 -13.76 -13.91 11.59
N LYS A 502 -13.76 -13.95 12.91
CA LYS A 502 -14.91 -14.27 13.74
C LYS A 502 -15.07 -13.24 14.86
N GLY A 503 -16.23 -12.60 14.93
CA GLY A 503 -16.59 -11.72 16.04
C GLY A 503 -17.41 -10.50 15.64
N LEU A 504 -17.03 -9.33 16.14
CA LEU A 504 -17.79 -8.08 16.05
C LEU A 504 -16.99 -6.99 15.34
N GLN A 505 -17.61 -6.27 14.40
CA GLN A 505 -17.08 -5.02 13.87
C GLN A 505 -18.14 -3.92 14.01
N ILE A 506 -17.81 -2.81 14.67
CA ILE A 506 -18.67 -1.61 14.81
C ILE A 506 -17.92 -0.40 14.26
N GLY A 507 -18.33 0.06 13.08
CA GLY A 507 -17.70 1.19 12.39
C GLY A 507 -18.68 2.34 12.22
N GLY A 508 -18.27 3.59 12.42
CA GLY A 508 -19.18 4.72 12.14
C GLY A 508 -19.57 4.79 10.67
N VAL A 509 -18.67 4.44 9.75
CA VAL A 509 -18.94 4.46 8.30
C VAL A 509 -18.93 3.05 7.71
N THR A 510 -17.87 2.26 7.91
CA THR A 510 -17.75 0.98 7.21
C THR A 510 -17.04 -0.13 8.00
N ASN A 511 -17.42 -1.38 7.73
CA ASN A 511 -16.68 -2.56 8.14
C ASN A 511 -16.31 -3.40 6.92
N ILE A 512 -15.06 -3.86 6.87
CA ILE A 512 -14.51 -4.62 5.75
C ILE A 512 -13.87 -5.91 6.23
N SER A 513 -14.25 -7.02 5.59
CA SER A 513 -13.60 -8.32 5.68
C SER A 513 -13.11 -8.76 4.30
N GLY A 514 -11.80 -8.96 4.15
CA GLY A 514 -11.17 -9.41 2.89
C GLY A 514 -11.37 -10.90 2.58
N ALA A 515 -11.89 -11.69 3.52
CA ALA A 515 -12.26 -13.08 3.32
C ALA A 515 -13.57 -13.42 4.05
N ASN A 516 -13.76 -14.68 4.45
CA ASN A 516 -14.96 -15.13 5.14
C ASN A 516 -15.07 -14.50 6.53
N PHE A 517 -16.28 -14.07 6.92
CA PHE A 517 -16.54 -13.48 8.22
C PHE A 517 -17.69 -14.20 8.93
N THR A 518 -17.53 -14.46 10.23
CA THR A 518 -18.57 -15.06 11.07
C THR A 518 -18.86 -14.17 12.27
N GLY A 519 -20.05 -13.60 12.34
CA GLY A 519 -20.48 -12.78 13.49
C GLY A 519 -21.34 -11.59 13.09
N LEU A 520 -21.06 -10.42 13.68
CA LEU A 520 -21.88 -9.21 13.55
C LEU A 520 -21.04 -8.06 12.98
N GLN A 521 -21.53 -7.44 11.91
CA GLN A 521 -20.99 -6.19 11.37
C GLN A 521 -22.08 -5.10 11.47
N ILE A 522 -21.79 -3.99 12.15
CA ILE A 522 -22.66 -2.82 12.28
C ILE A 522 -21.93 -1.59 11.75
N ALA A 523 -22.49 -0.93 10.75
CA ALA A 523 -21.91 0.29 10.17
C ALA A 523 -22.96 1.35 9.85
N GLY A 524 -22.61 2.64 9.94
CA GLY A 524 -23.53 3.70 9.50
C GLY A 524 -23.85 3.62 8.01
N VAL A 525 -22.86 3.31 7.18
CA VAL A 525 -23.02 3.29 5.71
C VAL A 525 -22.97 1.87 5.16
N ALA A 526 -21.86 1.14 5.37
CA ALA A 526 -21.67 -0.12 4.64
C ALA A 526 -20.90 -1.23 5.36
N ASN A 527 -21.39 -2.46 5.23
CA ASN A 527 -20.66 -3.68 5.60
C ASN A 527 -20.29 -4.49 4.36
N ILE A 528 -19.01 -4.84 4.22
CA ILE A 528 -18.48 -5.56 3.06
C ILE A 528 -17.72 -6.80 3.52
N THR A 529 -18.10 -7.96 2.99
CA THR A 529 -17.38 -9.22 3.15
C THR A 529 -17.06 -9.79 1.77
N ALA A 530 -15.77 -9.87 1.40
CA ALA A 530 -15.39 -10.36 0.07
C ALA A 530 -15.67 -11.88 -0.13
N GLY A 531 -15.76 -12.62 0.98
CA GLY A 531 -16.11 -14.03 1.03
C GLY A 531 -17.51 -14.30 1.55
N ASP A 532 -17.65 -15.39 2.30
CA ASP A 532 -18.93 -15.81 2.87
C ASP A 532 -19.17 -15.11 4.21
N MET A 533 -20.40 -14.65 4.42
CA MET A 533 -20.83 -14.03 5.67
C MET A 533 -21.79 -14.95 6.42
N LYS A 534 -21.40 -15.39 7.62
CA LYS A 534 -22.26 -16.14 8.53
C LYS A 534 -22.61 -15.27 9.74
N GLY A 535 -23.85 -14.81 9.82
CA GLY A 535 -24.32 -13.96 10.92
C GLY A 535 -25.13 -12.76 10.43
N LEU A 536 -24.88 -11.58 11.01
CA LEU A 536 -25.68 -10.38 10.79
C LEU A 536 -24.84 -9.25 10.18
N GLN A 537 -25.35 -8.62 9.11
CA GLN A 537 -24.83 -7.35 8.60
C GLN A 537 -25.92 -6.29 8.73
N ILE A 538 -25.66 -5.23 9.49
CA ILE A 538 -26.59 -4.13 9.72
C ILE A 538 -25.92 -2.83 9.26
N SER A 539 -26.50 -2.17 8.27
CA SER A 539 -26.03 -0.85 7.85
C SER A 539 -27.16 0.07 7.43
N GLY A 540 -26.92 1.38 7.49
CA GLY A 540 -27.91 2.36 7.04
C GLY A 540 -28.14 2.33 5.53
N VAL A 541 -27.13 1.93 4.74
CA VAL A 541 -27.21 2.00 3.27
C VAL A 541 -26.99 0.64 2.62
N PHE A 542 -25.85 -0.01 2.86
CA PHE A 542 -25.39 -1.07 1.96
C PHE A 542 -24.73 -2.26 2.66
N ASN A 543 -25.24 -3.47 2.42
CA ASN A 543 -24.56 -4.70 2.81
C ASN A 543 -24.18 -5.54 1.59
N SER A 544 -22.95 -6.07 1.59
CA SER A 544 -22.46 -6.97 0.54
C SER A 544 -21.68 -8.14 1.10
N ALA A 545 -21.98 -9.32 0.55
CA ALA A 545 -21.23 -10.54 0.76
C ALA A 545 -21.32 -11.44 -0.49
N ARG A 546 -20.49 -12.48 -0.57
CA ARG A 546 -20.64 -13.51 -1.62
C ARG A 546 -21.82 -14.40 -1.32
N ASP A 547 -21.74 -15.21 -0.26
CA ASP A 547 -22.84 -16.05 0.20
C ASP A 547 -23.15 -15.67 1.65
N VAL A 548 -24.44 -15.57 1.97
CA VAL A 548 -24.92 -15.16 3.30
C VAL A 548 -25.65 -16.31 3.95
N THR A 549 -25.26 -16.65 5.17
CA THR A 549 -26.05 -17.49 6.08
C THR A 549 -26.42 -16.66 7.30
N GLY A 550 -27.61 -16.06 7.30
CA GLY A 550 -28.07 -15.15 8.34
C GLY A 550 -28.90 -13.97 7.80
N LEU A 551 -28.71 -12.76 8.36
CA LEU A 551 -29.51 -11.58 8.07
C LEU A 551 -28.66 -10.45 7.46
N GLN A 552 -29.18 -9.82 6.41
CA GLN A 552 -28.72 -8.49 5.97
C GLN A 552 -29.84 -7.47 6.17
N LEU A 553 -29.53 -6.38 6.86
CA LEU A 553 -30.43 -5.25 7.11
C LEU A 553 -29.79 -3.95 6.63
N GLY A 554 -30.39 -3.33 5.61
CA GLY A 554 -29.95 -2.05 5.06
C GLY A 554 -30.78 -1.67 3.84
N VAL A 555 -30.66 -0.42 3.36
CA VAL A 555 -31.46 0.04 2.21
C VAL A 555 -31.22 -0.83 0.97
N VAL A 556 -29.97 -1.24 0.74
CA VAL A 556 -29.57 -2.12 -0.35
C VAL A 556 -28.79 -3.31 0.19
N ASN A 557 -29.26 -4.52 -0.11
CA ASN A 557 -28.57 -5.77 0.26
C ASN A 557 -28.19 -6.56 -0.99
N VAL A 558 -26.92 -6.93 -1.10
CA VAL A 558 -26.38 -7.66 -2.25
C VAL A 558 -25.69 -8.93 -1.79
N ALA A 559 -26.06 -10.05 -2.40
CA ALA A 559 -25.41 -11.34 -2.22
C ALA A 559 -25.53 -12.19 -3.48
N ARG A 560 -24.86 -13.34 -3.53
CA ARG A 560 -25.08 -14.38 -4.54
C ARG A 560 -26.16 -15.35 -4.06
N ASN A 561 -25.91 -16.06 -2.96
CA ASN A 561 -26.89 -16.92 -2.32
C ASN A 561 -27.16 -16.46 -0.89
N VAL A 562 -28.43 -16.38 -0.52
CA VAL A 562 -28.85 -16.06 0.86
C VAL A 562 -29.64 -17.21 1.45
N ARG A 563 -29.05 -17.85 2.47
CA ARG A 563 -29.70 -18.79 3.38
C ARG A 563 -30.09 -18.04 4.65
N GLY A 564 -31.24 -17.40 4.61
CA GLY A 564 -31.72 -16.51 5.66
C GLY A 564 -32.54 -15.38 5.06
N MET A 565 -32.39 -14.17 5.60
CA MET A 565 -33.24 -13.03 5.27
C MET A 565 -32.44 -11.82 4.78
N GLN A 566 -32.94 -11.16 3.74
CA GLN A 566 -32.56 -9.79 3.39
C GLN A 566 -33.74 -8.87 3.67
N LEU A 567 -33.49 -7.80 4.43
CA LEU A 567 -34.47 -6.76 4.71
C LEU A 567 -33.93 -5.41 4.23
N GLY A 568 -34.58 -4.84 3.23
CA GLY A 568 -34.14 -3.59 2.61
C GLY A 568 -35.15 -3.03 1.62
N VAL A 569 -34.88 -1.84 1.09
CA VAL A 569 -35.68 -1.30 -0.02
C VAL A 569 -35.40 -2.09 -1.29
N VAL A 570 -34.12 -2.40 -1.53
CA VAL A 570 -33.66 -3.16 -2.68
C VAL A 570 -32.85 -4.38 -2.20
N ASN A 571 -33.27 -5.57 -2.61
CA ASN A 571 -32.51 -6.81 -2.35
C ASN A 571 -32.11 -7.44 -3.69
N VAL A 572 -30.83 -7.79 -3.83
CA VAL A 572 -30.28 -8.40 -5.04
C VAL A 572 -29.59 -9.70 -4.70
N ALA A 573 -30.03 -10.80 -5.32
CA ALA A 573 -29.39 -12.10 -5.20
C ALA A 573 -29.57 -12.99 -6.45
N ASP A 574 -28.71 -14.00 -6.62
CA ASP A 574 -28.99 -15.09 -7.56
C ASP A 574 -30.06 -16.02 -7.00
N ARG A 575 -30.05 -16.28 -5.69
CA ARG A 575 -31.07 -17.04 -4.97
C ARG A 575 -31.16 -16.54 -3.53
N SER A 576 -32.37 -16.42 -3.00
CA SER A 576 -32.59 -16.00 -1.62
C SER A 576 -33.76 -16.77 -1.02
N SER A 577 -33.61 -17.24 0.22
CA SER A 577 -34.71 -17.87 0.94
C SER A 577 -35.83 -16.85 1.23
N TRP A 578 -35.47 -15.74 1.89
CA TRP A 578 -36.39 -14.65 2.26
C TRP A 578 -35.80 -13.30 1.86
N SER A 579 -36.52 -12.55 1.02
CA SER A 579 -36.16 -11.18 0.65
C SER A 579 -37.38 -10.29 0.80
N LEU A 580 -37.36 -9.42 1.80
CA LEU A 580 -38.42 -8.44 2.03
C LEU A 580 -37.93 -7.07 1.61
N GLY A 581 -38.60 -6.48 0.62
CA GLY A 581 -38.28 -5.16 0.11
C GLY A 581 -39.23 -4.67 -0.96
N LEU A 582 -39.16 -3.36 -1.23
CA LEU A 582 -39.92 -2.73 -2.28
C LEU A 582 -39.49 -3.20 -3.66
N VAL A 583 -38.23 -3.62 -3.85
CA VAL A 583 -37.72 -4.18 -5.10
C VAL A 583 -36.79 -5.37 -4.80
N ASN A 584 -37.24 -6.58 -5.11
CA ASN A 584 -36.46 -7.81 -5.00
C ASN A 584 -35.97 -8.31 -6.38
N ILE A 585 -34.68 -8.23 -6.66
CA ILE A 585 -34.06 -8.76 -7.88
C ILE A 585 -33.42 -10.10 -7.56
N ILE A 586 -34.22 -11.17 -7.59
CA ILE A 586 -33.79 -12.54 -7.23
C ILE A 586 -33.79 -13.42 -8.48
N LYS A 587 -32.63 -13.59 -9.14
CA LYS A 587 -32.53 -14.17 -10.48
C LYS A 587 -33.19 -15.55 -10.64
N ASN A 588 -32.93 -16.47 -9.71
CA ASN A 588 -33.52 -17.81 -9.69
C ASN A 588 -34.65 -17.92 -8.66
N GLY A 589 -35.32 -16.81 -8.38
CA GLY A 589 -36.46 -16.71 -7.49
C GLY A 589 -37.79 -16.84 -8.23
N ARG A 590 -38.87 -16.43 -7.57
CA ARG A 590 -40.22 -16.45 -8.15
C ARG A 590 -40.41 -15.23 -9.06
N TYR A 591 -41.01 -15.47 -10.22
CA TYR A 591 -41.53 -14.45 -11.14
C TYR A 591 -42.82 -14.99 -11.72
N LEU A 592 -43.96 -14.47 -11.27
CA LEU A 592 -45.27 -14.93 -11.71
C LEU A 592 -46.11 -13.74 -12.14
N LEU A 593 -46.67 -13.83 -13.34
CA LEU A 593 -47.72 -12.93 -13.81
C LEU A 593 -49.04 -13.68 -13.67
N GLY A 594 -50.00 -13.07 -12.98
CA GLY A 594 -51.29 -13.68 -12.66
C GLY A 594 -52.45 -12.75 -12.97
N VAL A 595 -53.63 -13.35 -13.04
CA VAL A 595 -54.90 -12.62 -13.09
C VAL A 595 -55.74 -13.12 -11.93
N ASN A 596 -56.35 -12.22 -11.16
CA ASN A 596 -57.26 -12.60 -10.09
C ASN A 596 -58.54 -11.77 -10.07
N THR A 597 -59.47 -12.24 -9.24
CA THR A 597 -60.68 -11.50 -8.90
C THR A 597 -60.97 -11.61 -7.41
N ASP A 598 -61.70 -10.65 -6.87
CA ASP A 598 -62.00 -10.53 -5.44
C ASP A 598 -63.52 -10.36 -5.18
N THR A 599 -63.90 -10.42 -3.91
CA THR A 599 -65.30 -10.24 -3.47
C THR A 599 -65.86 -8.84 -3.76
N ALA A 600 -64.99 -7.85 -3.98
CA ALA A 600 -65.36 -6.52 -4.44
C ALA A 600 -65.44 -6.43 -5.98
N ARG A 601 -65.48 -7.57 -6.69
CA ARG A 601 -65.54 -7.69 -8.16
C ARG A 601 -64.40 -6.97 -8.87
N GLY A 602 -63.23 -6.86 -8.23
CA GLY A 602 -62.01 -6.46 -8.91
C GLY A 602 -61.60 -7.49 -9.95
N LEU A 603 -61.14 -7.06 -11.12
CA LEU A 603 -60.32 -7.85 -12.02
C LEU A 603 -58.92 -7.24 -12.01
N ASN A 604 -57.93 -8.03 -11.60
CA ASN A 604 -56.59 -7.54 -11.38
C ASN A 604 -55.55 -8.35 -12.16
N LEU A 605 -54.58 -7.64 -12.75
CA LEU A 605 -53.32 -8.18 -13.22
C LEU A 605 -52.29 -8.04 -12.11
N GLU A 606 -51.68 -9.15 -11.72
CA GLU A 606 -50.69 -9.20 -10.65
C GLU A 606 -49.32 -9.63 -11.15
N PHE A 607 -48.30 -8.94 -10.67
CA PHE A 607 -46.92 -9.35 -10.79
C PHE A 607 -46.35 -9.69 -9.42
N LYS A 608 -45.93 -10.95 -9.26
CA LYS A 608 -45.32 -11.48 -8.05
C LYS A 608 -43.85 -11.76 -8.30
N HIS A 609 -42.99 -11.25 -7.44
CA HIS A 609 -41.56 -11.55 -7.52
C HIS A 609 -40.88 -11.62 -6.16
N GLY A 610 -39.89 -12.51 -6.00
CA GLY A 610 -39.19 -12.66 -4.73
C GLY A 610 -38.35 -13.91 -4.59
N GLY A 611 -38.09 -14.29 -3.34
CA GLY A 611 -37.27 -15.44 -2.96
C GLY A 611 -38.02 -16.77 -3.00
N ASP A 612 -37.40 -17.79 -2.41
CA ASP A 612 -37.91 -19.16 -2.40
C ASP A 612 -39.20 -19.30 -1.56
N TYR A 613 -39.32 -18.56 -0.45
CA TYR A 613 -40.46 -18.66 0.48
C TYR A 613 -41.26 -17.37 0.65
N TRP A 614 -40.83 -16.27 0.03
CA TRP A 614 -41.45 -14.95 0.21
C TRP A 614 -41.45 -14.17 -1.10
N HIS A 615 -42.51 -13.42 -1.35
CA HIS A 615 -42.62 -12.58 -2.54
C HIS A 615 -43.31 -11.24 -2.28
N THR A 616 -42.98 -10.26 -3.11
CA THR A 616 -43.65 -8.96 -3.21
C THR A 616 -44.65 -9.03 -4.36
N ILE A 617 -45.81 -8.42 -4.15
CA ILE A 617 -46.94 -8.41 -5.08
C ILE A 617 -47.18 -6.97 -5.51
N TYR A 618 -47.31 -6.74 -6.82
CA TYR A 618 -47.88 -5.52 -7.37
C TYR A 618 -49.09 -5.89 -8.20
N SER A 619 -50.13 -5.07 -8.10
CA SER A 619 -51.38 -5.32 -8.75
C SER A 619 -51.89 -4.06 -9.45
N VAL A 620 -52.44 -4.21 -10.65
CA VAL A 620 -53.19 -3.17 -11.35
C VAL A 620 -54.46 -3.78 -11.92
N GLY A 621 -55.60 -3.11 -11.74
CA GLY A 621 -56.88 -3.69 -12.07
C GLY A 621 -58.01 -2.68 -12.24
N THR A 622 -59.21 -3.20 -12.45
CA THR A 622 -60.46 -2.42 -12.56
C THR A 622 -61.62 -3.19 -11.94
N TYR A 623 -62.83 -2.65 -11.96
CA TYR A 623 -64.04 -3.31 -11.47
C TYR A 623 -64.83 -3.98 -12.60
N LEU A 624 -65.26 -5.22 -12.38
CA LEU A 624 -66.14 -5.93 -13.28
C LEU A 624 -67.60 -5.54 -13.04
N ASN A 625 -68.23 -5.04 -14.11
CA ASN A 625 -69.70 -4.88 -14.19
C ASN A 625 -70.30 -4.00 -13.07
N ASP A 626 -69.58 -2.95 -12.68
CA ASP A 626 -70.06 -1.94 -11.74
C ASP A 626 -70.26 -0.61 -12.48
N SER A 627 -71.52 -0.20 -12.65
CA SER A 627 -71.89 1.03 -13.36
C SER A 627 -71.40 2.30 -12.65
N THR A 628 -71.12 2.22 -11.34
CA THR A 628 -70.67 3.35 -10.52
C THR A 628 -69.15 3.55 -10.61
N TYR A 629 -68.38 2.51 -10.93
CA TYR A 629 -66.90 2.52 -10.93
C TYR A 629 -66.30 2.09 -12.29
N ARG A 630 -67.09 2.20 -13.35
CA ARG A 630 -66.67 1.82 -14.71
C ARG A 630 -65.49 2.70 -15.14
N GLY A 631 -64.34 2.09 -15.41
CA GLY A 631 -63.11 2.81 -15.78
C GLY A 631 -62.26 3.31 -14.60
N THR A 632 -62.64 3.03 -13.34
CA THR A 632 -61.81 3.33 -12.17
C THR A 632 -60.58 2.43 -12.14
N LEU A 633 -59.39 3.03 -11.96
CA LEU A 633 -58.13 2.32 -11.81
C LEU A 633 -57.98 1.83 -10.37
N ARG A 634 -57.58 0.57 -10.21
CA ARG A 634 -57.16 -0.02 -8.94
C ARG A 634 -55.68 -0.30 -9.00
N THR A 635 -54.93 0.20 -8.03
CA THR A 635 -53.52 -0.17 -7.85
C THR A 635 -53.38 -0.87 -6.49
N GLY A 636 -52.50 -1.87 -6.41
CA GLY A 636 -52.31 -2.63 -5.20
C GLY A 636 -50.86 -3.03 -5.01
N ALA A 637 -50.46 -3.15 -3.75
CA ALA A 637 -49.14 -3.60 -3.36
C ALA A 637 -49.25 -4.46 -2.10
N GLY A 638 -48.45 -5.51 -2.04
CA GLY A 638 -48.57 -6.50 -0.99
C GLY A 638 -47.36 -7.41 -0.92
N PHE A 639 -47.47 -8.40 -0.06
CA PHE A 639 -46.47 -9.43 0.12
C PHE A 639 -47.13 -10.75 0.46
N GLY A 640 -46.44 -11.86 0.20
CA GLY A 640 -46.98 -13.18 0.45
C GLY A 640 -45.92 -14.21 0.80
N ALA A 641 -46.34 -15.17 1.62
CA ALA A 641 -45.55 -16.35 1.93
C ALA A 641 -45.85 -17.47 0.92
N HIS A 642 -44.81 -18.17 0.47
CA HIS A 642 -44.90 -19.33 -0.40
C HIS A 642 -44.58 -20.60 0.37
N ILE A 643 -45.46 -21.58 0.28
CA ILE A 643 -45.34 -22.87 0.94
C ILE A 643 -45.37 -23.96 -0.15
N PRO A 644 -44.21 -24.38 -0.68
CA PRO A 644 -44.15 -25.49 -1.62
C PRO A 644 -44.41 -26.80 -0.88
N LEU A 645 -45.52 -27.49 -1.20
CA LEU A 645 -45.87 -28.78 -0.62
C LEU A 645 -45.14 -29.92 -1.34
N ASN A 646 -45.04 -29.82 -2.67
CA ASN A 646 -44.24 -30.70 -3.53
C ASN A 646 -43.88 -29.94 -4.83
N PRO A 647 -43.14 -30.53 -5.80
CA PRO A 647 -42.73 -29.82 -7.02
C PRO A 647 -43.87 -29.32 -7.92
N GLN A 648 -45.10 -29.80 -7.73
CA GLN A 648 -46.28 -29.47 -8.55
C GLN A 648 -47.35 -28.70 -7.79
N LEU A 649 -47.34 -28.73 -6.46
CA LEU A 649 -48.37 -28.15 -5.60
C LEU A 649 -47.74 -27.21 -4.57
N SER A 650 -48.28 -26.00 -4.49
CA SER A 650 -47.89 -25.00 -3.51
C SER A 650 -49.09 -24.22 -3.00
N VAL A 651 -48.96 -23.69 -1.78
CA VAL A 651 -49.93 -22.77 -1.18
C VAL A 651 -49.26 -21.41 -1.01
N ASP A 652 -49.95 -20.34 -1.43
CA ASP A 652 -49.53 -18.96 -1.19
C ASP A 652 -50.49 -18.32 -0.17
N LEU A 653 -49.93 -17.58 0.80
CA LEU A 653 -50.69 -16.77 1.75
C LEU A 653 -50.29 -15.31 1.54
N ASP A 654 -51.22 -14.53 0.99
CA ASP A 654 -50.95 -13.18 0.51
C ASP A 654 -51.71 -12.12 1.34
N ALA A 655 -51.01 -11.05 1.69
CA ALA A 655 -51.58 -9.84 2.25
C ALA A 655 -51.41 -8.71 1.23
N LEU A 656 -52.53 -8.21 0.71
CA LEU A 656 -52.56 -7.24 -0.38
C LEU A 656 -53.52 -6.10 -0.04
N THR A 657 -53.08 -4.87 -0.25
CA THR A 657 -53.94 -3.69 -0.16
C THR A 657 -54.19 -3.12 -1.54
N TYR A 658 -55.37 -2.50 -1.72
CA TYR A 658 -55.78 -1.87 -2.96
C TYR A 658 -56.20 -0.42 -2.70
N GLN A 659 -55.64 0.49 -3.49
CA GLN A 659 -56.09 1.86 -3.59
C GLN A 659 -57.04 2.01 -4.77
N LYS A 660 -58.10 2.81 -4.57
CA LYS A 660 -59.08 3.17 -5.60
C LYS A 660 -58.80 4.60 -6.04
N ASP A 661 -58.40 4.79 -7.29
CA ASP A 661 -58.20 6.13 -7.84
C ASP A 661 -59.46 6.55 -8.61
N VAL A 662 -60.33 7.28 -7.94
CA VAL A 662 -61.57 7.82 -8.53
C VAL A 662 -61.23 9.11 -9.27
N THR A 663 -61.10 9.05 -10.60
CA THR A 663 -61.13 10.25 -11.43
C THR A 663 -62.53 10.83 -11.42
N ARG A 664 -62.76 11.88 -10.64
CA ARG A 664 -64.01 12.64 -10.64
C ARG A 664 -64.12 13.36 -11.98
N SER A 665 -65.03 12.93 -12.86
CA SER A 665 -65.43 13.77 -13.99
C SER A 665 -66.33 14.87 -13.46
N GLU A 666 -65.83 16.10 -13.36
CA GLU A 666 -66.71 17.27 -13.23
C GLU A 666 -67.51 17.42 -14.51
N THR A 667 -68.74 16.92 -14.55
CA THR A 667 -69.76 17.41 -15.48
C THR A 667 -70.39 18.64 -14.84
N PRO A 668 -70.36 19.83 -15.48
CA PRO A 668 -71.11 20.99 -15.01
C PRO A 668 -72.61 20.65 -15.05
N SER A 669 -73.31 20.86 -13.93
CA SER A 669 -74.77 20.84 -13.90
C SER A 669 -75.29 21.99 -14.76
N GLY A 670 -75.77 21.69 -15.97
CA GLY A 670 -76.59 22.59 -16.76
C GLY A 670 -78.07 22.27 -16.53
N THR A 671 -78.73 23.09 -15.71
CA THR A 671 -79.97 23.87 -15.96
C THR A 671 -80.47 24.40 -14.63
#